data_AF-A0A3A9C7P5-F1
#
_entry.id   AF-A0A3A9C7P5-F1
#
_cell.length_a   1.000
_cell.length_b   1.000
_cell.length_c   1.000
_cell.angle_alpha   90.00
_cell.angle_beta   90.00
_cell.angle_gamma   90.00
#
_symmetry.space_group_name_H-M   'P 1'
#
loop_
_entity.id
_entity.type
_entity.pdbx_description
1 polymer ?
#
loop_
_entity_poly.entity_id
_entity_poly.type
_entity_poly.pdbx_seq_one_letter_code
_entity_poly.pdbx_strand_id
1 'polypeptide(L)'
;MGDSRKLRGAMLLTAMLAAASAAGCAGPSTRILPRESREQRREPDELPLLEEGNPFYMQEELETLAASPRVGGSEEEKKIVRYMKQLLEDYGYEVTMQSFSWQENPEEAALSGINLEAVRKASSEDADILIIAAHHDTVPYSPGAGDGAAGVAALLETARLLSRMPTDTELRFVSFSAYAKEQAGCRCYFASLTGAERARVIGAVQLDELGFGRDGGLVLGTIDGKPTFLGDSLKTTGQELLRESWPYGQRETGGHARFVQEGIPAVSLSQRLESYESGSRFDTIRTVDIERLTQVVNVLSRTVSDIMSPDTPSMLAKSRHYNDLRDRAYIQHRQTPIPFGEKPFETERRLGMRGSQTVENTDNEGNSIRAYQYPVKWFGVDQTLLTDFYYVAGELDLVSIDGDGAGVDFEEMRHRLESVYGEPAELWEGPAGTEYVWQDPVCTTLVSLSPLQDSYRLELRNYETERTLLDSYEIIPASGQNPQMGLGRREGAEQKAQDPRVNVLMAKVRQFLPLGGQAELIRADIYTDGIGGTSTSLEVLSEDDREPEAQGQPPRFVWGIDLEDALHRDGRWRHETETERQILLLCGRLFQQTGTYGDDFEKTFSEWDTSQEQVFLGVKPGDLGEPEPSFEESFLWFVLTDHPGEADGIWGARIRFFYQYEELTAYRTQIRNNLRMREF
;
A
#
# COMPACT_ATOMS: atom_id res chain seq x y z
N MET A 1 48.82 -6.30 -71.85
CA MET A 1 50.00 -5.47 -72.23
C MET A 1 49.52 -4.48 -73.28
N GLY A 2 49.78 -3.18 -73.23
CA GLY A 2 49.86 -2.28 -72.08
C GLY A 2 48.60 -1.40 -72.12
N ASP A 3 48.55 -0.16 -71.73
CA ASP A 3 49.61 0.78 -71.42
C ASP A 3 48.94 2.06 -70.91
N SER A 4 49.73 2.87 -70.20
CA SER A 4 49.67 4.33 -70.11
C SER A 4 48.29 5.02 -70.22
N ARG A 5 47.76 5.54 -69.11
CA ARG A 5 47.94 6.93 -68.65
C ARG A 5 47.42 8.04 -69.59
N LYS A 6 46.59 8.90 -68.97
CA LYS A 6 46.25 10.31 -69.27
C LYS A 6 45.20 10.49 -70.40
N LEU A 7 44.19 11.37 -70.29
CA LEU A 7 44.23 12.76 -69.79
C LEU A 7 42.78 13.33 -69.62
N ARG A 8 42.58 14.12 -68.55
CA ARG A 8 41.71 15.34 -68.40
C ARG A 8 40.19 15.27 -68.58
N GLY A 9 39.49 15.46 -67.44
CA GLY A 9 38.89 16.76 -67.08
C GLY A 9 37.49 17.09 -67.60
N ALA A 10 36.51 17.19 -66.69
CA ALA A 10 35.59 18.33 -66.52
C ALA A 10 34.48 17.99 -65.52
N MET A 11 34.27 18.87 -64.54
CA MET A 11 33.05 18.98 -63.72
C MET A 11 31.82 19.21 -64.61
N LEU A 12 30.71 18.51 -64.35
CA LEU A 12 29.39 19.07 -63.95
C LEU A 12 28.24 18.07 -64.16
N LEU A 13 27.20 18.29 -63.34
CA LEU A 13 25.80 17.82 -63.40
C LEU A 13 25.40 16.47 -62.76
N THR A 14 24.79 16.63 -61.57
CA THR A 14 23.46 16.13 -61.17
C THR A 14 23.02 14.74 -61.59
N ALA A 15 22.79 13.89 -60.58
CA ALA A 15 21.69 12.93 -60.60
C ALA A 15 20.98 12.94 -59.23
N MET A 16 19.71 13.30 -59.26
CA MET A 16 18.74 13.15 -58.17
C MET A 16 18.76 11.70 -57.65
N LEU A 17 18.86 11.51 -56.34
CA LEU A 17 18.30 10.32 -55.70
C LEU A 17 17.02 10.72 -54.96
N ALA A 18 15.93 10.16 -55.45
CA ALA A 18 14.62 10.22 -54.82
C ALA A 18 14.67 9.52 -53.46
N ALA A 19 14.10 10.20 -52.46
CA ALA A 19 13.82 9.64 -51.16
C ALA A 19 12.76 8.53 -51.28
N ALA A 20 13.11 7.33 -50.83
CA ALA A 20 12.16 6.32 -50.41
C ALA A 20 12.28 6.22 -48.88
N SER A 21 11.36 6.87 -48.19
CA SER A 21 11.15 6.78 -46.75
C SER A 21 10.64 5.39 -46.40
N ALA A 22 11.54 4.52 -45.95
CA ALA A 22 11.19 3.38 -45.12
C ALA A 22 11.13 3.87 -43.67
N ALA A 23 9.93 3.87 -43.09
CA ALA A 23 9.72 4.01 -41.67
C ALA A 23 10.43 2.84 -40.95
N GLY A 24 11.60 3.14 -40.37
CA GLY A 24 12.28 2.24 -39.47
C GLY A 24 11.63 2.32 -38.10
N CYS A 25 11.22 1.17 -37.57
CA CYS A 25 10.92 1.01 -36.16
C CYS A 25 12.15 1.43 -35.34
N ALA A 26 12.07 2.56 -34.65
CA ALA A 26 13.02 2.89 -33.58
C ALA A 26 12.71 1.99 -32.38
N GLY A 27 13.68 1.17 -31.97
CA GLY A 27 13.62 0.45 -30.68
C GLY A 27 13.89 1.39 -29.50
N PRO A 28 13.61 1.00 -28.25
CA PRO A 28 13.70 1.90 -27.11
C PRO A 28 15.15 2.05 -26.61
N SER A 29 15.46 3.29 -26.21
CA SER A 29 16.63 3.81 -25.48
C SER A 29 18.04 3.60 -26.05
N THR A 30 18.63 4.68 -26.58
CA THR A 30 20.06 4.80 -26.93
C THR A 30 20.94 5.03 -25.69
N ARG A 31 20.84 4.20 -24.66
CA ARG A 31 21.79 4.20 -23.53
C ARG A 31 23.07 3.46 -23.91
N ILE A 32 23.91 4.07 -24.75
CA ILE A 32 25.25 3.54 -25.03
C ILE A 32 26.20 4.08 -23.97
N LEU A 33 26.42 3.32 -22.89
CA LEU A 33 27.66 3.45 -22.13
C LEU A 33 28.80 2.98 -23.05
N PRO A 34 29.88 3.76 -23.26
CA PRO A 34 31.01 3.28 -24.06
C PRO A 34 31.57 1.99 -23.43
N ARG A 35 31.51 0.88 -24.20
CA ARG A 35 32.13 -0.39 -23.83
C ARG A 35 33.64 -0.23 -23.89
N GLU A 36 34.29 -0.02 -22.76
CA GLU A 36 35.74 -0.18 -22.66
C GLU A 36 36.09 -1.66 -22.63
N SER A 37 37.05 -2.04 -23.48
CA SER A 37 37.60 -3.40 -23.53
C SER A 37 38.25 -3.79 -22.18
N ARG A 38 38.22 -5.08 -21.83
CA ARG A 38 38.82 -5.64 -20.58
C ARG A 38 40.29 -5.24 -20.35
N GLU A 39 41.00 -4.76 -21.37
CA GLU A 39 42.39 -4.34 -21.31
C GLU A 39 42.60 -2.86 -20.90
N GLN A 40 41.52 -2.08 -20.68
CA GLN A 40 41.59 -0.64 -20.35
C GLN A 40 41.22 -0.26 -18.91
N ARG A 41 41.08 -1.22 -17.98
CA ARG A 41 40.99 -0.91 -16.54
C ARG A 41 42.35 -0.42 -16.01
N ARG A 42 42.71 0.83 -16.31
CA ARG A 42 43.53 1.61 -15.37
C ARG A 42 42.59 2.05 -14.26
N GLU A 43 42.99 1.87 -13.00
CA GLU A 43 42.34 2.58 -11.90
C GLU A 43 42.36 4.07 -12.28
N PRO A 44 41.20 4.73 -12.36
CA PRO A 44 41.19 6.16 -12.59
C PRO A 44 41.88 6.82 -11.39
N ASP A 45 42.86 7.70 -11.65
CA ASP A 45 43.60 8.44 -10.61
C ASP A 45 42.66 9.34 -9.76
N GLU A 46 41.40 9.53 -10.20
CA GLU A 46 40.35 10.26 -9.50
C GLU A 46 39.10 9.37 -9.31
N LEU A 47 38.55 9.35 -8.09
CA LEU A 47 37.28 8.67 -7.81
C LEU A 47 36.17 9.27 -8.70
N PRO A 48 35.34 8.43 -9.34
CA PRO A 48 34.24 8.92 -10.16
C PRO A 48 33.28 9.79 -9.33
N LEU A 49 32.87 10.93 -9.86
CA LEU A 49 31.84 11.77 -9.25
C LEU A 49 30.48 11.10 -9.41
N LEU A 50 29.69 11.05 -8.34
CA LEU A 50 28.29 10.62 -8.42
C LEU A 50 27.49 11.66 -9.21
N GLU A 51 26.92 11.25 -10.34
CA GLU A 51 26.01 12.06 -11.14
C GLU A 51 24.67 12.29 -10.40
N GLU A 52 23.95 13.34 -10.77
CA GLU A 52 22.54 13.51 -10.36
C GLU A 52 21.61 12.80 -11.35
N GLY A 53 20.46 12.35 -10.86
CA GLY A 53 19.39 11.77 -11.66
C GLY A 53 18.86 12.76 -12.69
N ASN A 54 18.43 12.25 -13.83
CA ASN A 54 17.92 13.08 -14.93
C ASN A 54 16.39 12.91 -15.06
N PRO A 55 15.59 13.96 -14.85
CA PRO A 55 14.13 13.90 -14.98
C PRO A 55 13.67 13.38 -16.36
N PHE A 56 14.40 13.68 -17.43
CA PHE A 56 14.06 13.21 -18.77
C PHE A 56 14.20 11.68 -18.90
N TYR A 57 15.26 11.10 -18.33
CA TYR A 57 15.43 9.64 -18.34
C TYR A 57 14.40 8.95 -17.45
N MET A 58 14.07 9.57 -16.31
CA MET A 58 13.02 9.09 -15.41
C MET A 58 11.66 9.09 -16.10
N GLN A 59 11.35 10.12 -16.89
CA GLN A 59 10.13 10.20 -17.68
C GLN A 59 10.05 9.10 -18.75
N GLU A 60 11.08 8.93 -19.59
CA GLU A 60 11.10 7.89 -20.63
C GLU A 60 10.96 6.48 -20.04
N GLU A 61 11.61 6.24 -18.89
CA GLU A 61 11.52 4.99 -18.15
C GLU A 61 10.09 4.73 -17.65
N LEU A 62 9.48 5.74 -17.02
CA LEU A 62 8.10 5.67 -16.54
C LEU A 62 7.11 5.45 -17.68
N GLU A 63 7.27 6.11 -18.83
CA GLU A 63 6.42 5.90 -20.01
C GLU A 63 6.47 4.46 -20.49
N THR A 64 7.66 3.84 -20.44
CA THR A 64 7.84 2.44 -20.83
C THR A 64 7.25 1.47 -19.80
N LEU A 65 7.51 1.71 -18.52
CA LEU A 65 7.04 0.85 -17.43
C LEU A 65 5.52 0.92 -17.31
N ALA A 66 4.95 2.13 -17.28
CA ALA A 66 3.52 2.38 -17.09
C ALA A 66 2.70 2.39 -18.39
N ALA A 67 3.22 1.82 -19.48
CA ALA A 67 2.51 1.75 -20.76
C ALA A 67 1.26 0.85 -20.71
N SER A 68 1.25 -0.14 -19.83
CA SER A 68 0.15 -1.09 -19.65
C SER A 68 0.18 -1.69 -18.24
N PRO A 69 -0.94 -2.27 -17.75
CA PRO A 69 -0.94 -3.08 -16.54
C PRO A 69 0.06 -4.24 -16.64
N ARG A 70 0.70 -4.58 -15.51
CA ARG A 70 1.78 -5.58 -15.40
C ARG A 70 1.42 -6.63 -14.35
N VAL A 71 0.25 -7.25 -14.47
CA VAL A 71 -0.23 -8.24 -13.49
C VAL A 71 0.76 -9.41 -13.40
N GLY A 72 1.08 -9.88 -12.19
CA GLY A 72 1.97 -11.03 -11.99
C GLY A 72 1.54 -12.27 -12.79
N GLY A 73 2.48 -12.86 -13.53
CA GLY A 73 2.30 -13.99 -14.44
C GLY A 73 1.93 -13.63 -15.89
N SER A 74 1.58 -12.37 -16.15
CA SER A 74 1.15 -11.89 -17.48
C SER A 74 2.29 -11.85 -18.52
N GLU A 75 1.94 -11.67 -19.80
CA GLU A 75 2.95 -11.45 -20.85
C GLU A 75 3.57 -10.05 -20.76
N GLU A 76 2.81 -9.07 -20.27
CA GLU A 76 3.22 -7.70 -20.00
C GLU A 76 4.29 -7.65 -18.90
N GLU A 77 4.10 -8.38 -17.79
CA GLU A 77 5.12 -8.56 -16.76
C GLU A 77 6.41 -9.14 -17.35
N LYS A 78 6.31 -10.25 -18.12
CA LYS A 78 7.48 -10.87 -18.77
C LYS A 78 8.21 -9.91 -19.71
N LYS A 79 7.48 -9.05 -20.43
CA LYS A 79 8.07 -8.04 -21.32
C LYS A 79 8.86 -7.00 -20.52
N ILE A 80 8.27 -6.47 -19.45
CA ILE A 80 8.93 -5.46 -18.62
C ILE A 80 10.12 -6.03 -17.87
N VAL A 81 10.02 -7.24 -17.31
CA VAL A 81 11.15 -7.90 -16.63
C VAL A 81 12.33 -8.13 -17.58
N ARG A 82 12.08 -8.53 -18.84
CA ARG A 82 13.15 -8.66 -19.86
C ARG A 82 13.80 -7.32 -20.19
N TYR A 83 13.00 -6.26 -20.27
CA TYR A 83 13.50 -4.91 -20.51
C TYR A 83 14.38 -4.42 -19.35
N MET A 84 13.91 -4.58 -18.10
CA MET A 84 14.68 -4.26 -16.90
C MET A 84 15.98 -5.06 -16.82
N LYS A 85 15.92 -6.37 -17.13
CA LYS A 85 17.10 -7.23 -17.18
C LYS A 85 18.16 -6.68 -18.13
N GLN A 86 17.75 -6.33 -19.36
CA GLN A 86 18.68 -5.82 -20.37
C GLN A 86 19.35 -4.52 -19.89
N LEU A 87 18.58 -3.58 -19.35
CA LEU A 87 19.11 -2.33 -18.79
C LEU A 87 20.15 -2.56 -17.68
N LEU A 88 19.83 -3.41 -16.71
CA LEU A 88 20.71 -3.70 -15.58
C LEU A 88 21.98 -4.44 -16.01
N GLU A 89 21.89 -5.35 -16.98
CA GLU A 89 23.06 -5.99 -17.60
C GLU A 89 23.94 -4.98 -18.36
N ASP A 90 23.32 -4.02 -19.06
CA ASP A 90 24.04 -2.96 -19.77
C ASP A 90 24.76 -1.99 -18.81
N TYR A 91 24.23 -1.82 -17.59
CA TYR A 91 24.91 -1.13 -16.49
C TYR A 91 26.02 -1.96 -15.84
N GLY A 92 26.13 -3.25 -16.17
CA GLY A 92 27.20 -4.14 -15.70
C GLY A 92 26.86 -4.96 -14.46
N TYR A 93 25.58 -5.09 -14.10
CA TYR A 93 25.13 -5.94 -13.00
C TYR A 93 25.02 -7.41 -13.42
N GLU A 94 25.19 -8.32 -12.47
CA GLU A 94 24.84 -9.73 -12.64
C GLU A 94 23.34 -9.89 -12.36
N VAL A 95 22.54 -10.23 -13.37
CA VAL A 95 21.07 -10.25 -13.25
C VAL A 95 20.51 -11.68 -13.26
N THR A 96 19.67 -11.98 -12.27
CA THR A 96 18.94 -13.24 -12.12
C THR A 96 17.43 -12.99 -12.21
N MET A 97 16.73 -13.81 -13.01
CA MET A 97 15.27 -13.87 -13.03
C MET A 97 14.82 -15.10 -12.23
N GLN A 98 14.08 -14.90 -11.15
CA GLN A 98 13.55 -15.96 -10.30
C GLN A 98 12.05 -16.13 -10.57
N SER A 99 11.71 -17.08 -11.44
CA SER A 99 10.32 -17.49 -11.64
C SER A 99 9.81 -18.29 -10.45
N PHE A 100 8.57 -18.04 -10.04
CA PHE A 100 7.94 -18.75 -8.93
C PHE A 100 6.46 -19.06 -9.20
N SER A 101 5.96 -20.04 -8.43
CA SER A 101 4.54 -20.32 -8.24
C SER A 101 4.28 -20.37 -6.75
N TRP A 102 3.30 -19.62 -6.28
CA TRP A 102 2.97 -19.48 -4.87
C TRP A 102 1.48 -19.69 -4.66
N GLN A 103 1.12 -20.49 -3.67
CA GLN A 103 -0.27 -20.71 -3.29
C GLN A 103 -0.34 -20.64 -1.77
N GLU A 104 -0.89 -19.55 -1.24
CA GLU A 104 -1.13 -19.40 0.20
C GLU A 104 -2.49 -20.01 0.57
N ASN A 105 -3.56 -19.57 -0.12
CA ASN A 105 -4.89 -20.16 0.02
C ASN A 105 -5.06 -21.40 -0.90
N PRO A 106 -5.28 -22.61 -0.36
CA PRO A 106 -5.50 -23.82 -1.17
C PRO A 106 -6.76 -23.78 -2.04
N GLU A 107 -7.73 -22.93 -1.69
CA GLU A 107 -8.99 -22.75 -2.41
C GLU A 107 -8.84 -21.83 -3.64
N GLU A 108 -7.75 -21.06 -3.70
CA GLU A 108 -7.47 -20.13 -4.79
C GLU A 108 -6.43 -20.67 -5.77
N ALA A 109 -6.45 -20.11 -6.98
CA ALA A 109 -5.44 -20.42 -7.98
C ALA A 109 -4.06 -19.92 -7.52
N ALA A 110 -3.03 -20.75 -7.75
CA ALA A 110 -1.66 -20.35 -7.46
C ALA A 110 -1.27 -19.09 -8.24
N LEU A 111 -0.69 -18.13 -7.52
CA LEU A 111 -0.04 -16.96 -8.07
C LEU A 111 1.26 -17.39 -8.76
N SER A 112 1.60 -16.72 -9.86
CA SER A 112 2.88 -16.90 -10.53
C SER A 112 3.47 -15.55 -10.87
N GLY A 113 4.79 -15.50 -11.04
CA GLY A 113 5.49 -14.26 -11.32
C GLY A 113 6.99 -14.46 -11.45
N ILE A 114 7.70 -13.37 -11.69
CA ILE A 114 9.15 -13.36 -11.91
C ILE A 114 9.78 -12.24 -11.10
N ASN A 115 10.49 -12.58 -10.01
CA ASN A 115 11.36 -11.59 -9.39
C ASN A 115 12.59 -11.35 -10.26
N LEU A 116 13.12 -10.12 -10.20
CA LEU A 116 14.38 -9.76 -10.83
C LEU A 116 15.36 -9.27 -9.78
N GLU A 117 16.53 -9.90 -9.69
CA GLU A 117 17.64 -9.49 -8.82
C GLU A 117 18.83 -9.08 -9.69
N ALA A 118 19.35 -7.88 -9.47
CA ALA A 118 20.59 -7.40 -10.07
C ALA A 118 21.63 -7.17 -8.98
N VAL A 119 22.70 -7.95 -9.03
CA VAL A 119 23.77 -7.96 -8.02
C VAL A 119 25.00 -7.26 -8.57
N ARG A 120 25.54 -6.36 -7.75
CA ARG A 120 26.90 -5.88 -7.88
C ARG A 120 27.71 -6.34 -6.68
N LYS A 121 28.60 -7.28 -6.93
CA LYS A 121 29.46 -7.87 -5.92
C LYS A 121 30.47 -6.86 -5.39
N ALA A 122 30.75 -6.97 -4.10
CA ALA A 122 31.95 -6.40 -3.50
C ALA A 122 33.18 -7.23 -3.86
N SER A 123 34.36 -6.69 -3.53
CA SER A 123 35.61 -7.43 -3.70
C SER A 123 35.80 -8.57 -2.68
N SER A 124 35.10 -8.51 -1.54
CA SER A 124 35.15 -9.50 -0.46
C SER A 124 33.87 -10.34 -0.43
N GLU A 125 33.99 -11.66 -0.21
CA GLU A 125 32.85 -12.57 -0.04
C GLU A 125 32.10 -12.35 1.30
N ASP A 126 32.80 -11.79 2.29
CA ASP A 126 32.24 -11.46 3.61
C ASP A 126 31.71 -10.02 3.70
N ALA A 127 31.68 -9.29 2.58
CA ALA A 127 31.20 -7.92 2.54
C ALA A 127 29.74 -7.78 3.02
N ASP A 128 29.42 -6.59 3.53
CA ASP A 128 28.04 -6.23 3.84
C ASP A 128 27.14 -6.34 2.60
N ILE A 129 25.86 -6.67 2.79
CA ILE A 129 24.86 -6.64 1.71
C ILE A 129 23.87 -5.50 2.00
N LEU A 130 23.67 -4.63 1.01
CA LEU A 130 22.61 -3.61 1.01
C LEU A 130 21.61 -3.91 -0.11
N ILE A 131 20.32 -3.96 0.26
CA ILE A 131 19.23 -4.27 -0.67
C ILE A 131 18.43 -2.99 -0.97
N ILE A 132 18.25 -2.68 -2.25
CA ILE A 132 17.29 -1.68 -2.71
C ILE A 132 16.20 -2.40 -3.48
N ALA A 133 14.96 -2.28 -3.03
CA ALA A 133 13.85 -3.07 -3.53
C ALA A 133 12.69 -2.21 -4.01
N ALA A 134 11.94 -2.72 -4.98
CA ALA A 134 10.68 -2.17 -5.47
C ALA A 134 9.80 -3.34 -5.95
N HIS A 135 8.54 -3.09 -6.33
CA HIS A 135 7.73 -4.05 -7.08
C HIS A 135 7.41 -3.52 -8.47
N HIS A 136 7.38 -4.40 -9.47
CA HIS A 136 7.06 -4.02 -10.84
C HIS A 136 5.66 -4.44 -11.26
N ASP A 137 5.02 -5.37 -10.54
CA ASP A 137 3.66 -5.78 -10.86
C ASP A 137 2.63 -4.72 -10.46
N THR A 138 1.47 -4.81 -11.10
CA THR A 138 0.32 -3.96 -10.80
C THR A 138 -0.90 -4.81 -10.48
N VAL A 139 -1.89 -4.20 -9.84
CA VAL A 139 -3.26 -4.72 -9.86
C VAL A 139 -3.80 -4.73 -11.31
N PRO A 140 -4.84 -5.53 -11.61
CA PRO A 140 -5.50 -5.50 -12.91
C PRO A 140 -5.94 -4.07 -13.27
N TYR A 141 -5.89 -3.76 -14.57
CA TYR A 141 -6.36 -2.50 -15.19
C TYR A 141 -5.59 -1.22 -14.84
N SER A 142 -4.88 -1.19 -13.72
CA SER A 142 -3.98 -0.08 -13.37
C SER A 142 -2.69 -0.13 -14.20
N PRO A 143 -2.33 0.94 -14.92
CA PRO A 143 -1.01 1.09 -15.48
C PRO A 143 0.08 1.20 -14.41
N GLY A 144 -0.27 1.50 -13.15
CA GLY A 144 0.64 1.46 -12.01
C GLY A 144 1.83 2.40 -12.16
N ALA A 145 1.59 3.66 -12.53
CA ALA A 145 2.64 4.66 -12.69
C ALA A 145 3.24 5.10 -11.36
N GLY A 146 2.41 5.51 -10.40
CA GLY A 146 2.82 5.87 -9.05
C GLY A 146 3.03 4.64 -8.17
N ASP A 147 2.16 3.64 -8.29
CA ASP A 147 2.22 2.37 -7.56
C ASP A 147 2.91 1.28 -8.41
N GLY A 148 4.17 1.00 -8.09
CA GLY A 148 5.04 0.07 -8.81
C GLY A 148 6.06 0.76 -9.74
N ALA A 149 5.63 1.39 -10.84
CA ALA A 149 6.57 1.87 -11.87
C ALA A 149 7.50 2.98 -11.36
N ALA A 150 7.02 3.93 -10.55
CA ALA A 150 7.85 4.99 -9.98
C ALA A 150 8.96 4.44 -9.07
N GLY A 151 8.64 3.43 -8.24
CA GLY A 151 9.63 2.72 -7.42
C GLY A 151 10.68 2.01 -8.28
N VAL A 152 10.25 1.35 -9.37
CA VAL A 152 11.16 0.68 -10.31
C VAL A 152 12.02 1.66 -11.09
N ALA A 153 11.47 2.79 -11.54
CA ALA A 153 12.23 3.84 -12.21
C ALA A 153 13.32 4.39 -11.29
N ALA A 154 12.98 4.66 -10.01
CA ALA A 154 13.95 5.10 -9.02
C ALA A 154 15.03 4.03 -8.74
N LEU A 155 14.65 2.75 -8.69
CA LEU A 155 15.57 1.62 -8.55
C LEU A 155 16.55 1.54 -9.73
N LEU A 156 16.05 1.61 -10.97
CA LEU A 156 16.85 1.52 -12.18
C LEU A 156 17.82 2.71 -12.34
N GLU A 157 17.36 3.93 -12.06
CA GLU A 157 18.23 5.11 -12.14
C GLU A 157 19.28 5.11 -11.04
N THR A 158 18.92 4.68 -9.82
CA THR A 158 19.90 4.50 -8.72
C THR A 158 20.95 3.46 -9.11
N ALA A 159 20.55 2.33 -9.71
CA ALA A 159 21.49 1.33 -10.22
C ALA A 159 22.41 1.92 -11.32
N ARG A 160 21.86 2.71 -12.24
CA ARG A 160 22.65 3.39 -13.29
C ARG A 160 23.72 4.30 -12.68
N LEU A 161 23.30 5.19 -11.78
CA LEU A 161 24.18 6.19 -11.15
C LEU A 161 25.31 5.54 -10.36
N LEU A 162 25.00 4.45 -9.66
CA LEU A 162 25.99 3.77 -8.84
C LEU A 162 26.92 2.87 -9.64
N SER A 163 26.50 2.34 -10.80
CA SER A 163 27.19 1.30 -11.58
C SER A 163 28.71 1.43 -11.73
N ARG A 164 29.24 2.66 -11.81
CA ARG A 164 30.66 2.96 -12.03
C ARG A 164 31.42 3.38 -10.77
N MET A 165 30.74 3.59 -9.65
CA MET A 165 31.38 3.92 -8.38
C MET A 165 32.23 2.74 -7.89
N PRO A 166 33.27 2.91 -7.08
CA PRO A 166 33.87 1.80 -6.34
C PRO A 166 32.91 1.29 -5.25
N THR A 167 33.04 0.03 -4.82
CA THR A 167 32.26 -0.50 -3.68
C THR A 167 33.04 -1.51 -2.87
N ASP A 168 32.89 -1.43 -1.55
CA ASP A 168 33.25 -2.47 -0.59
C ASP A 168 32.03 -3.31 -0.13
N THR A 169 30.83 -2.90 -0.52
CA THR A 169 29.53 -3.46 -0.13
C THR A 169 28.86 -4.13 -1.33
N GLU A 170 28.25 -5.29 -1.13
CA GLU A 170 27.46 -5.95 -2.17
C GLU A 170 26.10 -5.23 -2.28
N LEU A 171 25.82 -4.68 -3.46
CA LEU A 171 24.54 -4.03 -3.74
C LEU A 171 23.62 -5.02 -4.45
N ARG A 172 22.40 -5.18 -3.95
CA ARG A 172 21.34 -5.96 -4.60
C ARG A 172 20.15 -5.08 -4.91
N PHE A 173 19.85 -4.94 -6.19
CA PHE A 173 18.65 -4.27 -6.67
C PHE A 173 17.61 -5.34 -6.98
N VAL A 174 16.49 -5.34 -6.26
CA VAL A 174 15.49 -6.41 -6.35
C VAL A 174 14.14 -5.83 -6.74
N SER A 175 13.55 -6.35 -7.80
CA SER A 175 12.19 -6.00 -8.21
C SER A 175 11.28 -7.21 -8.08
N PHE A 176 10.25 -7.07 -7.25
CA PHE A 176 9.31 -8.14 -6.92
C PHE A 176 8.11 -8.18 -7.84
N SER A 177 7.60 -9.39 -8.07
CA SER A 177 6.31 -9.66 -8.71
C SER A 177 5.28 -10.15 -7.68
N ALA A 178 4.00 -10.10 -8.05
CA ALA A 178 2.87 -10.49 -7.22
C ALA A 178 2.95 -9.81 -5.84
N TYR A 179 3.30 -8.53 -5.84
CA TYR A 179 3.37 -7.70 -4.66
C TYR A 179 1.97 -7.31 -4.18
N ALA A 180 1.11 -6.92 -5.11
CA ALA A 180 -0.28 -6.55 -4.84
C ALA A 180 -1.11 -7.73 -4.32
N LYS A 181 -0.67 -8.97 -4.60
CA LYS A 181 -1.30 -10.22 -4.14
C LYS A 181 -0.37 -10.97 -3.20
N GLU A 182 -0.58 -10.80 -1.89
CA GLU A 182 0.11 -11.54 -0.82
C GLU A 182 1.63 -11.30 -0.69
N GLN A 183 2.22 -10.42 -1.51
CA GLN A 183 3.67 -10.21 -1.56
C GLN A 183 4.44 -11.50 -1.82
N ALA A 184 3.86 -12.36 -2.67
CA ALA A 184 4.36 -13.71 -2.94
C ALA A 184 5.81 -13.71 -3.46
N GLY A 185 6.15 -12.74 -4.32
CA GLY A 185 7.51 -12.57 -4.82
C GLY A 185 8.53 -12.34 -3.70
N CYS A 186 8.20 -11.49 -2.73
CA CYS A 186 9.07 -11.24 -1.57
C CYS A 186 9.36 -12.54 -0.81
N ARG A 187 8.33 -13.35 -0.54
CA ARG A 187 8.47 -14.63 0.17
C ARG A 187 9.38 -15.61 -0.57
N CYS A 188 9.21 -15.73 -1.89
CA CYS A 188 10.06 -16.59 -2.72
C CYS A 188 11.52 -16.10 -2.76
N TYR A 189 11.75 -14.80 -2.78
CA TYR A 189 13.10 -14.23 -2.71
C TYR A 189 13.76 -14.54 -1.36
N PHE A 190 13.06 -14.29 -0.24
CA PHE A 190 13.64 -14.56 1.08
C PHE A 190 13.90 -16.05 1.31
N ALA A 191 13.01 -16.93 0.87
CA ALA A 191 13.22 -18.38 0.93
C ALA A 191 14.50 -18.83 0.18
N SER A 192 14.97 -18.04 -0.79
CA SER A 192 16.20 -18.33 -1.54
C SER A 192 17.48 -17.85 -0.85
N LEU A 193 17.40 -16.90 0.09
CA LEU A 193 18.56 -16.36 0.80
C LEU A 193 19.10 -17.37 1.82
N THR A 194 20.40 -17.64 1.74
CA THR A 194 21.10 -18.47 2.72
C THR A 194 21.21 -17.76 4.08
N GLY A 195 21.38 -18.54 5.16
CA GLY A 195 21.62 -17.97 6.49
C GLY A 195 22.88 -17.07 6.55
N ALA A 196 23.90 -17.39 5.76
CA ALA A 196 25.12 -16.60 5.66
C ALA A 196 24.90 -15.25 4.97
N GLU A 197 24.12 -15.22 3.88
CA GLU A 197 23.74 -13.96 3.23
C GLU A 197 22.88 -13.11 4.16
N ARG A 198 21.83 -13.69 4.76
CA ARG A 198 20.96 -12.98 5.72
C ARG A 198 21.73 -12.35 6.87
N ALA A 199 22.77 -13.01 7.36
CA ALA A 199 23.62 -12.48 8.43
C ALA A 199 24.42 -11.25 8.01
N ARG A 200 24.78 -11.11 6.72
CA ARG A 200 25.54 -9.98 6.16
C ARG A 200 24.65 -8.81 5.69
N VAL A 201 23.33 -8.99 5.61
CA VAL A 201 22.44 -7.90 5.21
C VAL A 201 22.40 -6.80 6.27
N ILE A 202 22.88 -5.61 5.92
CA ILE A 202 22.87 -4.42 6.78
C ILE A 202 21.54 -3.65 6.68
N GLY A 203 20.75 -3.92 5.66
CA GLY A 203 19.35 -3.54 5.60
C GLY A 203 18.80 -3.51 4.18
N ALA A 204 17.52 -3.18 4.09
CA ALA A 204 16.81 -2.99 2.84
C ALA A 204 16.07 -1.63 2.82
N VAL A 205 16.10 -0.96 1.66
CA VAL A 205 15.20 0.17 1.36
C VAL A 205 14.15 -0.32 0.39
N GLN A 206 12.88 -0.32 0.81
CA GLN A 206 11.75 -0.61 -0.07
C GLN A 206 11.22 0.70 -0.67
N LEU A 207 11.27 0.84 -1.99
CA LEU A 207 10.68 1.95 -2.73
C LEU A 207 9.25 1.58 -3.07
N ASP A 208 8.30 2.30 -2.48
CA ASP A 208 6.87 1.98 -2.58
C ASP A 208 6.07 3.27 -2.77
N GLU A 209 5.06 3.26 -3.64
CA GLU A 209 4.19 4.41 -3.92
C GLU A 209 4.90 5.77 -4.01
N LEU A 210 5.66 6.00 -5.08
CA LEU A 210 6.45 7.23 -5.28
C LEU A 210 5.85 8.13 -6.38
N GLY A 211 4.52 8.24 -6.43
CA GLY A 211 3.81 9.08 -7.39
C GLY A 211 3.84 10.58 -7.04
N PHE A 212 3.62 10.93 -5.76
CA PHE A 212 3.51 12.33 -5.30
C PHE A 212 2.37 13.14 -5.94
N GLY A 213 1.33 12.47 -6.44
CA GLY A 213 0.14 13.12 -7.01
C GLY A 213 -0.65 13.96 -5.99
N ARG A 214 -0.46 13.69 -4.69
CA ARG A 214 -0.99 14.51 -3.58
C ARG A 214 0.12 15.17 -2.78
N ASP A 215 -0.16 16.38 -2.31
CA ASP A 215 0.74 17.13 -1.42
C ASP A 215 0.73 16.53 -0.01
N GLY A 216 1.54 15.49 0.18
CA GLY A 216 1.74 14.81 1.46
C GLY A 216 3.19 14.86 1.94
N GLY A 217 4.16 15.04 1.05
CA GLY A 217 5.57 14.82 1.35
C GLY A 217 5.93 13.33 1.49
N LEU A 218 7.17 13.06 1.86
CA LEU A 218 7.70 11.70 2.04
C LEU A 218 7.54 11.20 3.49
N VAL A 219 7.50 9.88 3.64
CA VAL A 219 7.56 9.20 4.94
C VAL A 219 8.56 8.06 4.89
N LEU A 220 9.27 7.85 5.99
CA LEU A 220 10.08 6.68 6.25
C LEU A 220 9.23 5.65 7.02
N GLY A 221 8.75 4.64 6.31
CA GLY A 221 7.86 3.63 6.88
C GLY A 221 8.61 2.51 7.59
N THR A 222 8.25 2.27 8.86
CA THR A 222 8.74 1.12 9.65
C THR A 222 7.58 0.48 10.39
N ILE A 223 7.67 -0.82 10.73
CA ILE A 223 6.56 -1.56 11.36
C ILE A 223 6.09 -0.87 12.66
N ASP A 224 7.01 -0.33 13.43
CA ASP A 224 6.76 0.26 14.75
C ASP A 224 6.94 1.78 14.79
N GLY A 225 7.16 2.42 13.63
CA GLY A 225 7.43 3.85 13.51
C GLY A 225 8.77 4.30 14.10
N LYS A 226 9.64 3.38 14.53
CA LYS A 226 10.93 3.73 15.14
C LYS A 226 12.03 3.95 14.10
N PRO A 227 13.09 4.68 14.46
CA PRO A 227 14.24 4.90 13.59
C PRO A 227 15.01 3.64 13.22
N THR A 228 15.56 3.60 12.01
CA THR A 228 16.49 2.58 11.55
C THR A 228 17.79 3.22 11.05
N PHE A 229 18.87 2.44 10.98
CA PHE A 229 20.14 2.91 10.41
C PHE A 229 19.96 3.50 9.01
N LEU A 230 19.24 2.80 8.12
CA LEU A 230 19.00 3.27 6.75
C LEU A 230 18.06 4.47 6.71
N GLY A 231 17.01 4.48 7.54
CA GLY A 231 16.10 5.62 7.62
C GLY A 231 16.79 6.89 8.11
N ASP A 232 17.66 6.81 9.12
CA ASP A 232 18.41 7.97 9.63
C ASP A 232 19.43 8.45 8.61
N SER A 233 20.03 7.54 7.85
CA SER A 233 20.95 7.88 6.77
C SER A 233 20.22 8.63 5.64
N LEU A 234 19.07 8.11 5.19
CA LEU A 234 18.22 8.78 4.20
C LEU A 234 17.73 10.15 4.69
N LYS A 235 17.29 10.24 5.94
CA LYS A 235 16.83 11.49 6.56
C LYS A 235 17.93 12.54 6.62
N THR A 236 19.14 12.13 6.98
CA THR A 236 20.32 13.01 7.04
C THR A 236 20.64 13.55 5.65
N THR A 237 20.75 12.67 4.66
CA THR A 237 21.02 13.06 3.28
C THR A 237 19.91 13.94 2.69
N GLY A 238 18.63 13.64 2.97
CA GLY A 238 17.49 14.46 2.56
C GLY A 238 17.55 15.87 3.16
N GLN A 239 17.96 15.99 4.42
CA GLN A 239 18.15 17.28 5.08
C GLN A 239 19.32 18.08 4.49
N GLU A 240 20.38 17.41 4.06
CA GLU A 240 21.55 18.04 3.44
C GLU A 240 21.28 18.49 2.00
N LEU A 241 20.69 17.63 1.18
CA LEU A 241 20.45 17.89 -0.25
C LEU A 241 19.20 18.75 -0.49
N LEU A 242 18.10 18.43 0.18
CA LEU A 242 16.77 19.02 -0.09
C LEU A 242 16.33 20.00 0.99
N ARG A 243 17.04 20.07 2.12
CA ARG A 243 16.63 20.83 3.33
C ARG A 243 15.30 20.37 3.89
N GLU A 244 15.00 19.09 3.72
CA GLU A 244 13.78 18.46 4.20
C GLU A 244 14.08 17.41 5.27
N SER A 245 13.20 17.32 6.26
CA SER A 245 13.23 16.24 7.22
C SER A 245 12.08 15.28 6.92
N TRP A 246 12.41 14.07 6.52
CA TRP A 246 11.41 13.02 6.29
C TRP A 246 11.02 12.37 7.63
N PRO A 247 9.74 12.46 8.05
CA PRO A 247 9.27 11.86 9.30
C PRO A 247 9.22 10.33 9.19
N TYR A 248 9.35 9.66 10.33
CA TYR A 248 9.00 8.25 10.42
C TYR A 248 7.49 8.09 10.56
N GLY A 249 6.95 7.05 9.93
CA GLY A 249 5.55 6.65 10.02
C GLY A 249 5.44 5.16 10.30
N GLN A 250 4.50 4.79 11.16
CA GLN A 250 4.19 3.39 11.40
C GLN A 250 3.48 2.82 10.17
N ARG A 251 4.04 1.76 9.58
CA ARG A 251 3.49 1.03 8.41
C ARG A 251 3.57 -0.46 8.72
N GLU A 252 2.48 -1.01 9.26
CA GLU A 252 2.41 -2.39 9.76
C GLU A 252 2.49 -3.44 8.63
N THR A 253 2.05 -3.06 7.43
CA THR A 253 2.07 -3.88 6.21
C THR A 253 2.95 -3.25 5.13
N GLY A 254 3.30 -4.02 4.09
CA GLY A 254 4.18 -3.58 3.00
C GLY A 254 5.44 -4.45 2.83
N GLY A 255 6.22 -4.20 1.80
CA GLY A 255 7.43 -4.96 1.47
C GLY A 255 8.49 -4.88 2.55
N HIS A 256 8.70 -3.69 3.14
CA HIS A 256 9.60 -3.49 4.28
C HIS A 256 9.19 -4.34 5.47
N ALA A 257 7.89 -4.52 5.72
CA ALA A 257 7.42 -5.35 6.83
C ALA A 257 7.84 -6.82 6.64
N ARG A 258 7.83 -7.32 5.40
CA ARG A 258 8.30 -8.69 5.09
C ARG A 258 9.80 -8.88 5.30
N PHE A 259 10.62 -7.90 4.93
CA PHE A 259 12.05 -7.95 5.24
C PHE A 259 12.27 -8.11 6.75
N VAL A 260 11.57 -7.32 7.57
CA VAL A 260 11.71 -7.36 9.04
C VAL A 260 11.27 -8.71 9.61
N GLN A 261 10.16 -9.27 9.14
CA GLN A 261 9.69 -10.61 9.54
C GLN A 261 10.72 -11.72 9.22
N GLU A 262 11.50 -11.53 8.17
CA GLU A 262 12.57 -12.44 7.74
C GLU A 262 13.94 -12.13 8.40
N GLY A 263 13.98 -11.25 9.39
CA GLY A 263 15.18 -10.89 10.17
C GLY A 263 16.12 -9.92 9.45
N ILE A 264 15.62 -9.22 8.43
CA ILE A 264 16.34 -8.21 7.66
C ILE A 264 15.85 -6.81 8.06
N PRO A 265 16.72 -5.93 8.57
CA PRO A 265 16.36 -4.54 8.84
C PRO A 265 15.83 -3.85 7.59
N ALA A 266 14.68 -3.16 7.67
CA ALA A 266 14.17 -2.46 6.50
C ALA A 266 13.42 -1.18 6.84
N VAL A 267 13.40 -0.28 5.86
CA VAL A 267 12.62 0.94 5.86
C VAL A 267 11.96 1.09 4.49
N SER A 268 10.69 1.47 4.45
CA SER A 268 10.09 1.92 3.20
C SER A 268 10.28 3.41 3.00
N LEU A 269 10.48 3.80 1.75
CA LEU A 269 10.45 5.18 1.31
C LEU A 269 9.22 5.31 0.42
N SER A 270 8.22 6.05 0.91
CA SER A 270 6.96 6.24 0.21
C SER A 270 6.37 7.63 0.42
N GLN A 271 5.40 8.01 -0.41
CA GLN A 271 4.60 9.19 -0.16
C GLN A 271 3.77 9.05 1.14
N ARG A 272 3.53 10.15 1.83
CA ARG A 272 2.75 10.14 3.09
C ARG A 272 1.26 9.87 2.85
N LEU A 273 0.71 10.50 1.82
CA LEU A 273 -0.69 10.36 1.40
C LEU A 273 -0.73 9.69 0.03
N GLU A 274 -1.49 8.62 -0.08
CA GLU A 274 -1.66 7.87 -1.33
C GLU A 274 -2.41 8.73 -2.35
N SER A 275 -2.00 8.67 -3.63
CA SER A 275 -2.72 9.34 -4.72
C SER A 275 -4.12 8.77 -4.90
N TYR A 276 -5.08 9.61 -5.27
CA TYR A 276 -6.46 9.17 -5.53
C TYR A 276 -6.58 8.20 -6.70
N GLU A 277 -5.61 8.20 -7.59
CA GLU A 277 -5.53 7.35 -8.77
C GLU A 277 -4.83 6.02 -8.49
N SER A 278 -4.09 5.92 -7.37
CA SER A 278 -3.32 4.72 -7.01
C SER A 278 -4.18 3.46 -7.07
N GLY A 279 -3.69 2.42 -7.74
CA GLY A 279 -4.42 1.16 -7.94
C GLY A 279 -5.57 1.21 -8.94
N SER A 280 -5.79 2.32 -9.65
CA SER A 280 -6.86 2.46 -10.67
C SER A 280 -6.29 2.62 -12.08
N ARG A 281 -7.18 2.56 -13.08
CA ARG A 281 -6.82 2.86 -14.49
C ARG A 281 -6.24 4.25 -14.71
N PHE A 282 -6.49 5.18 -13.78
CA PHE A 282 -6.00 6.55 -13.83
C PHE A 282 -4.60 6.71 -13.24
N ASP A 283 -3.99 5.64 -12.67
CA ASP A 283 -2.60 5.65 -12.23
C ASP A 283 -1.64 5.64 -13.43
N THR A 284 -1.60 6.77 -14.11
CA THR A 284 -0.84 7.02 -15.33
C THR A 284 0.35 7.92 -15.04
N ILE A 285 1.29 8.03 -15.97
CA ILE A 285 2.49 8.87 -15.76
C ILE A 285 2.21 10.32 -15.30
N ARG A 286 1.03 10.86 -15.62
CA ARG A 286 0.62 12.21 -15.23
C ARG A 286 0.38 12.38 -13.75
N THR A 287 0.12 11.29 -13.02
CA THR A 287 -0.04 11.30 -11.57
C THR A 287 1.31 11.32 -10.85
N VAL A 288 2.42 11.25 -11.59
CA VAL A 288 3.78 11.19 -11.07
C VAL A 288 4.48 12.55 -11.18
N ASP A 289 4.90 13.11 -10.06
CA ASP A 289 5.82 14.25 -10.02
C ASP A 289 7.25 13.76 -10.28
N ILE A 290 7.66 13.81 -11.56
CA ILE A 290 8.96 13.32 -12.04
C ILE A 290 10.13 14.09 -11.39
N GLU A 291 9.98 15.39 -11.15
CA GLU A 291 11.00 16.20 -10.50
C GLU A 291 11.18 15.74 -9.06
N ARG A 292 10.08 15.51 -8.34
CA ARG A 292 10.12 14.99 -6.98
C ARG A 292 10.71 13.59 -6.92
N LEU A 293 10.34 12.71 -7.84
CA LEU A 293 10.91 11.37 -7.93
C LEU A 293 12.42 11.42 -8.18
N THR A 294 12.88 12.34 -9.03
CA THR A 294 14.31 12.54 -9.29
C THR A 294 15.06 13.02 -8.04
N GLN A 295 14.48 13.93 -7.24
CA GLN A 295 15.05 14.35 -5.96
C GLN A 295 15.22 13.17 -4.99
N VAL A 296 14.24 12.26 -4.96
CA VAL A 296 14.32 11.02 -4.16
C VAL A 296 15.46 10.13 -4.62
N VAL A 297 15.64 9.96 -5.93
CA VAL A 297 16.77 9.21 -6.50
C VAL A 297 18.11 9.82 -6.10
N ASN A 298 18.23 11.16 -6.08
CA ASN A 298 19.46 11.83 -5.66
C ASN A 298 19.79 11.55 -4.20
N VAL A 299 18.81 11.64 -3.31
CA VAL A 299 18.99 11.33 -1.88
C VAL A 299 19.33 9.86 -1.67
N LEU A 300 18.64 8.96 -2.36
CA LEU A 300 18.88 7.51 -2.27
C LEU A 300 20.28 7.17 -2.78
N SER A 301 20.65 7.63 -3.97
CA SER A 301 21.95 7.38 -4.60
C SER A 301 23.09 7.94 -3.75
N ARG A 302 22.93 9.14 -3.19
CA ARG A 302 23.93 9.73 -2.30
C ARG A 302 24.09 8.92 -1.01
N THR A 303 22.99 8.53 -0.39
CA THR A 303 23.00 7.71 0.84
C THR A 303 23.68 6.36 0.60
N VAL A 304 23.33 5.68 -0.50
CA VAL A 304 23.94 4.39 -0.87
C VAL A 304 25.42 4.57 -1.20
N SER A 305 25.79 5.63 -1.91
CA SER A 305 27.18 5.94 -2.24
C SER A 305 28.04 6.17 -1.00
N ASP A 306 27.50 6.77 0.05
CA ASP A 306 28.22 6.97 1.32
C ASP A 306 28.40 5.63 2.07
N ILE A 307 27.39 4.75 2.04
CA ILE A 307 27.46 3.43 2.69
C ILE A 307 28.46 2.51 1.98
N MET A 308 28.46 2.48 0.65
CA MET A 308 29.27 1.57 -0.16
C MET A 308 30.72 2.04 -0.38
N SER A 309 31.06 3.22 0.14
CA SER A 309 32.39 3.79 -0.03
C SER A 309 33.44 2.87 0.61
N PRO A 310 34.59 2.60 -0.04
CA PRO A 310 35.69 1.84 0.56
C PRO A 310 36.25 2.41 1.87
N ASP A 311 35.97 3.68 2.16
CA ASP A 311 36.37 4.35 3.41
C ASP A 311 35.37 4.16 4.55
N THR A 312 34.20 3.57 4.26
CA THR A 312 33.13 3.35 5.22
C THR A 312 33.33 1.98 5.88
N PRO A 313 33.40 1.90 7.22
CA PRO A 313 33.49 0.60 7.88
C PRO A 313 32.19 -0.18 7.72
N SER A 314 32.26 -1.50 7.86
CA SER A 314 31.05 -2.35 7.91
C SER A 314 30.00 -1.77 8.85
N MET A 315 28.79 -1.62 8.33
CA MET A 315 27.65 -1.04 9.02
C MET A 315 26.84 -2.10 9.75
N LEU A 316 27.25 -3.37 9.70
CA LEU A 316 26.52 -4.48 10.30
C LEU A 316 26.26 -4.29 11.79
N ALA A 317 27.29 -3.93 12.57
CA ALA A 317 27.14 -3.71 14.01
C ALA A 317 26.18 -2.55 14.32
N LYS A 318 26.27 -1.46 13.54
CA LYS A 318 25.38 -0.30 13.68
C LYS A 318 23.94 -0.69 13.33
N SER A 319 23.73 -1.36 12.20
CA SER A 319 22.41 -1.83 11.78
C SER A 319 21.75 -2.75 12.80
N ARG A 320 22.49 -3.72 13.35
CA ARG A 320 21.98 -4.65 14.38
C ARG A 320 21.75 -3.98 15.73
N HIS A 321 22.44 -2.88 16.03
CA HIS A 321 22.15 -2.09 17.23
C HIS A 321 20.80 -1.37 17.13
N TYR A 322 20.48 -0.82 15.95
CA TYR A 322 19.18 -0.20 15.68
C TYR A 322 18.04 -1.21 15.68
N ASN A 323 18.30 -2.41 15.14
CA ASN A 323 17.29 -3.43 14.90
C ASN A 323 17.70 -4.69 15.65
N ASP A 324 17.28 -4.82 16.92
CA ASP A 324 17.44 -6.07 17.67
C ASP A 324 16.48 -7.14 17.16
N LEU A 325 16.74 -7.63 15.95
CA LEU A 325 15.95 -8.65 15.25
C LEU A 325 16.23 -10.07 15.78
N ARG A 326 16.90 -10.21 16.93
CA ARG A 326 17.09 -11.51 17.58
C ARG A 326 15.80 -12.03 18.17
N ASP A 327 14.91 -11.12 18.55
CA ASP A 327 13.58 -11.46 19.03
C ASP A 327 12.61 -11.57 17.85
N ARG A 328 12.28 -12.81 17.48
CA ARG A 328 11.33 -13.10 16.40
C ARG A 328 9.88 -13.11 16.87
N ALA A 329 9.61 -12.80 18.14
CA ALA A 329 8.26 -12.78 18.65
C ALA A 329 7.48 -11.62 18.02
N TYR A 330 6.26 -11.90 17.58
CA TYR A 330 5.35 -10.86 17.13
C TYR A 330 4.95 -9.99 18.33
N ILE A 331 4.90 -8.67 18.16
CA ILE A 331 4.44 -7.77 19.22
C ILE A 331 2.96 -7.51 19.01
N GLN A 332 2.10 -8.09 19.86
CA GLN A 332 0.72 -7.67 19.92
C GLN A 332 0.65 -6.35 20.70
N HIS A 333 0.47 -5.25 19.97
CA HIS A 333 0.24 -3.96 20.59
C HIS A 333 -1.10 -3.96 21.33
N ARG A 334 -1.14 -3.26 22.47
CA ARG A 334 -2.31 -3.18 23.37
C ARG A 334 -3.60 -2.69 22.70
N GLN A 335 -3.50 -2.10 21.52
CA GLN A 335 -4.60 -1.46 20.78
C GLN A 335 -4.90 -2.16 19.45
N THR A 336 -4.17 -3.23 19.11
CA THR A 336 -4.42 -4.00 17.90
C THR A 336 -5.50 -5.05 18.23
N PRO A 337 -6.66 -5.02 17.56
CA PRO A 337 -7.68 -6.05 17.73
C PRO A 337 -7.13 -7.44 17.42
N ILE A 338 -7.74 -8.46 18.01
CA ILE A 338 -7.50 -9.84 17.60
C ILE A 338 -8.50 -10.14 16.49
N PRO A 339 -8.04 -10.51 15.29
CA PRO A 339 -8.92 -10.76 14.16
C PRO A 339 -9.53 -12.17 14.26
N PHE A 340 -10.46 -12.35 15.20
CA PHE A 340 -11.28 -13.55 15.27
C PHE A 340 -12.01 -13.77 13.93
N GLY A 341 -12.23 -15.03 13.55
CA GLY A 341 -12.70 -15.39 12.21
C GLY A 341 -11.58 -15.66 11.20
N GLU A 342 -10.36 -15.17 11.43
CA GLU A 342 -9.24 -15.41 10.50
C GLU A 342 -8.99 -16.91 10.29
N LYS A 343 -8.69 -17.29 9.04
CA LYS A 343 -8.17 -18.60 8.70
C LYS A 343 -6.69 -18.71 9.13
N PRO A 344 -6.14 -19.92 9.36
CA PRO A 344 -4.77 -20.08 9.80
C PRO A 344 -3.72 -19.36 8.93
N PHE A 345 -3.88 -19.37 7.61
CA PHE A 345 -2.94 -18.72 6.70
C PHE A 345 -2.97 -17.18 6.80
N GLU A 346 -4.12 -16.59 7.16
CA GLU A 346 -4.26 -15.14 7.37
C GLU A 346 -3.52 -14.72 8.64
N THR A 347 -3.63 -15.52 9.71
CA THR A 347 -2.82 -15.34 10.92
C THR A 347 -1.33 -15.47 10.62
N GLU A 348 -0.88 -16.49 9.89
CA GLU A 348 0.53 -16.62 9.49
C GLU A 348 1.02 -15.41 8.68
N ARG A 349 0.16 -14.89 7.78
CA ARG A 349 0.44 -13.71 6.98
C ARG A 349 0.59 -12.46 7.84
N ARG A 350 -0.27 -12.26 8.82
CA ARG A 350 -0.25 -11.10 9.74
C ARG A 350 0.95 -11.17 10.69
N LEU A 351 1.17 -12.32 11.31
CA LEU A 351 2.29 -12.52 12.24
C LEU A 351 3.65 -12.59 11.52
N GLY A 352 3.66 -12.93 10.23
CA GLY A 352 4.88 -13.05 9.45
C GLY A 352 5.69 -14.30 9.74
N MET A 353 5.05 -15.31 10.33
CA MET A 353 5.70 -16.54 10.74
C MET A 353 4.71 -17.70 10.66
N ARG A 354 5.24 -18.92 10.46
CA ARG A 354 4.42 -20.13 10.47
C ARG A 354 4.18 -20.62 11.88
N GLY A 355 2.96 -21.06 12.13
CA GLY A 355 2.56 -21.64 13.41
C GLY A 355 3.04 -23.08 13.54
N SER A 356 3.43 -23.48 14.75
CA SER A 356 3.65 -24.90 15.05
C SER A 356 2.31 -25.52 15.43
N GLN A 357 1.78 -26.45 14.62
CA GLN A 357 0.51 -27.10 14.95
C GLN A 357 0.65 -27.93 16.25
N THR A 358 -0.13 -27.59 17.26
CA THR A 358 -0.10 -28.21 18.60
C THR A 358 -1.31 -29.12 18.86
N VAL A 359 -2.45 -28.82 18.24
CA VAL A 359 -3.71 -29.57 18.45
C VAL A 359 -4.38 -29.87 17.11
N GLU A 360 -4.96 -31.07 16.99
CA GLU A 360 -5.91 -31.44 15.96
C GLU A 360 -6.97 -32.38 16.57
N ASN A 361 -8.23 -31.96 16.56
CA ASN A 361 -9.35 -32.74 17.08
C ASN A 361 -10.68 -32.32 16.41
N THR A 362 -11.78 -32.86 16.90
CA THR A 362 -13.14 -32.51 16.49
C THR A 362 -13.98 -32.22 17.74
N ASP A 363 -14.83 -31.20 17.68
CA ASP A 363 -15.78 -30.92 18.76
C ASP A 363 -16.95 -31.92 18.77
N ASN A 364 -17.89 -31.75 19.72
CA ASN A 364 -19.05 -32.64 19.86
C ASN A 364 -20.05 -32.51 18.69
N GLU A 365 -19.96 -31.45 17.89
CA GLU A 365 -20.84 -31.17 16.76
C GLU A 365 -20.24 -31.65 15.42
N GLY A 366 -18.99 -32.12 15.44
CA GLY A 366 -18.29 -32.61 14.26
C GLY A 366 -17.39 -31.56 13.60
N ASN A 367 -17.25 -30.36 14.17
CA ASN A 367 -16.41 -29.32 13.61
C ASN A 367 -14.94 -29.58 13.94
N SER A 368 -14.05 -29.36 12.97
CA SER A 368 -12.61 -29.51 13.18
C SER A 368 -12.08 -28.42 14.12
N ILE A 369 -11.29 -28.82 15.11
CA ILE A 369 -10.51 -27.91 15.96
C ILE A 369 -9.04 -28.11 15.64
N ARG A 370 -8.34 -27.02 15.31
CA ARG A 370 -6.88 -27.01 15.16
C ARG A 370 -6.29 -25.91 16.04
N ALA A 371 -5.11 -26.13 16.61
CA ALA A 371 -4.37 -25.07 17.27
C ALA A 371 -2.97 -24.94 16.71
N TYR A 372 -2.52 -23.69 16.57
CA TYR A 372 -1.18 -23.34 16.11
C TYR A 372 -0.53 -22.42 17.14
N GLN A 373 0.69 -22.76 17.54
CA GLN A 373 1.44 -22.02 18.53
C GLN A 373 2.39 -21.02 17.87
N TYR A 374 2.41 -19.81 18.42
CA TYR A 374 3.22 -18.69 17.95
C TYR A 374 3.95 -18.00 19.12
N PRO A 375 5.20 -17.55 18.92
CA PRO A 375 5.89 -16.65 19.85
C PRO A 375 5.33 -15.23 19.74
N VAL A 376 4.71 -14.73 20.81
CA VAL A 376 4.07 -13.41 20.83
C VAL A 376 4.40 -12.67 22.13
N LYS A 377 4.60 -11.36 22.04
CA LYS A 377 4.67 -10.46 23.20
C LYS A 377 3.33 -9.78 23.40
N TRP A 378 2.78 -9.92 24.60
CA TRP A 378 1.46 -9.44 24.95
C TRP A 378 1.53 -8.34 26.01
N PHE A 379 0.62 -7.37 25.96
CA PHE A 379 0.39 -6.37 27.02
C PHE A 379 1.63 -5.59 27.50
N GLY A 380 2.64 -5.45 26.62
CA GLY A 380 3.91 -4.80 26.93
C GLY A 380 4.80 -5.61 27.87
N VAL A 381 4.67 -6.94 27.85
CA VAL A 381 5.63 -7.87 28.45
C VAL A 381 6.79 -8.06 27.48
N ASP A 382 8.02 -7.87 27.96
CA ASP A 382 9.23 -7.95 27.10
C ASP A 382 9.61 -9.38 26.76
N GLN A 383 9.20 -10.36 27.57
CA GLN A 383 9.45 -11.77 27.36
C GLN A 383 8.50 -12.36 26.29
N THR A 384 9.03 -13.25 25.46
CA THR A 384 8.22 -14.00 24.48
C THR A 384 7.32 -15.00 25.19
N LEU A 385 6.01 -14.93 24.93
CA LEU A 385 5.01 -15.88 25.40
C LEU A 385 4.60 -16.82 24.27
N LEU A 386 4.59 -18.12 24.54
CA LEU A 386 4.02 -19.09 23.62
C LEU A 386 2.50 -18.96 23.67
N THR A 387 1.92 -18.69 22.51
CA THR A 387 0.49 -18.38 22.39
C THR A 387 -0.14 -19.34 21.41
N ASP A 388 -1.18 -20.05 21.86
CA ASP A 388 -1.95 -20.98 21.04
C ASP A 388 -3.17 -20.27 20.44
N PHE A 389 -3.26 -20.28 19.12
CA PHE A 389 -4.40 -19.78 18.35
C PHE A 389 -5.25 -20.98 17.94
N TYR A 390 -6.49 -21.05 18.44
CA TYR A 390 -7.44 -22.14 18.21
C TYR A 390 -8.43 -21.77 17.11
N TYR A 391 -8.55 -22.66 16.13
CA TYR A 391 -9.42 -22.52 14.98
C TYR A 391 -10.52 -23.57 15.06
N VAL A 392 -11.78 -23.13 15.10
CA VAL A 392 -12.98 -23.98 15.11
C VAL A 392 -13.68 -23.83 13.77
N ALA A 393 -14.04 -24.95 13.12
CA ALA A 393 -14.58 -24.95 11.77
C ALA A 393 -13.70 -24.22 10.72
N GLY A 394 -12.41 -24.01 11.02
CA GLY A 394 -11.45 -23.33 10.15
C GLY A 394 -11.20 -21.85 10.47
N GLU A 395 -11.90 -21.29 11.46
CA GLU A 395 -11.87 -19.86 11.79
C GLU A 395 -11.35 -19.63 13.22
N LEU A 396 -10.56 -18.58 13.42
CA LEU A 396 -9.96 -18.23 14.71
C LEU A 396 -11.05 -17.91 15.75
N ASP A 397 -11.14 -18.72 16.80
CA ASP A 397 -12.18 -18.60 17.86
C ASP A 397 -11.58 -18.16 19.21
N LEU A 398 -10.40 -18.68 19.54
CA LEU A 398 -9.78 -18.50 20.85
C LEU A 398 -8.27 -18.29 20.71
N VAL A 399 -7.74 -17.32 21.45
CA VAL A 399 -6.31 -17.17 21.69
C VAL A 399 -6.03 -17.48 23.15
N SER A 400 -5.16 -18.45 23.41
CA SER A 400 -4.78 -18.85 24.77
C SER A 400 -3.29 -18.59 25.00
N ILE A 401 -2.99 -17.96 26.13
CA ILE A 401 -1.64 -17.61 26.56
C ILE A 401 -1.39 -18.29 27.90
N ASP A 402 -0.29 -19.05 27.97
CA ASP A 402 0.23 -19.56 29.24
C ASP A 402 1.17 -18.52 29.85
N GLY A 403 0.90 -18.14 31.11
CA GLY A 403 1.75 -17.24 31.87
C GLY A 403 3.07 -17.87 32.33
N ASP A 404 3.29 -19.17 32.11
CA ASP A 404 4.50 -19.83 32.57
C ASP A 404 5.73 -19.29 31.84
N GLY A 405 6.75 -18.91 32.60
CA GLY A 405 7.94 -18.26 32.06
C GLY A 405 7.71 -16.84 31.51
N ALA A 406 6.56 -16.21 31.73
CA ALA A 406 6.26 -14.86 31.26
C ALA A 406 7.13 -13.77 31.90
N GLY A 407 7.77 -14.07 33.04
CA GLY A 407 8.52 -13.10 33.84
C GLY A 407 7.65 -12.06 34.54
N VAL A 408 6.33 -12.22 34.46
CA VAL A 408 5.28 -11.38 35.04
C VAL A 408 4.34 -12.31 35.80
N ASP A 409 3.95 -11.97 37.02
CA ASP A 409 3.03 -12.78 37.82
C ASP A 409 1.55 -12.43 37.54
N PHE A 410 0.63 -13.18 38.15
CA PHE A 410 -0.81 -13.00 37.97
C PHE A 410 -1.28 -11.58 38.33
N GLU A 411 -0.78 -11.00 39.43
CA GLU A 411 -1.19 -9.67 39.89
C GLU A 411 -0.65 -8.57 38.98
N GLU A 412 0.59 -8.69 38.53
CA GLU A 412 1.15 -7.75 37.57
C GLU A 412 0.43 -7.84 36.20
N MET A 413 0.08 -9.04 35.74
CA MET A 413 -0.72 -9.20 34.51
C MET A 413 -2.12 -8.60 34.68
N ARG A 414 -2.79 -8.82 35.82
CA ARG A 414 -4.09 -8.19 36.12
C ARG A 414 -4.01 -6.68 36.02
N HIS A 415 -3.01 -6.05 36.66
CA HIS A 415 -2.81 -4.60 36.58
C HIS A 415 -2.51 -4.10 35.15
N ARG A 416 -1.81 -4.89 34.34
CA ARG A 416 -1.61 -4.57 32.92
C ARG A 416 -2.92 -4.61 32.15
N LEU A 417 -3.74 -5.63 32.35
CA LEU A 417 -5.08 -5.73 31.74
C LEU A 417 -5.98 -4.58 32.20
N GLU A 418 -5.95 -4.21 33.48
CA GLU A 418 -6.68 -3.03 33.99
C GLU A 418 -6.23 -1.72 33.34
N SER A 419 -4.94 -1.59 33.04
CA SER A 419 -4.42 -0.42 32.32
C SER A 419 -4.88 -0.35 30.86
N VAL A 420 -5.30 -1.48 30.28
CA VAL A 420 -5.71 -1.60 28.88
C VAL A 420 -7.23 -1.53 28.74
N TYR A 421 -7.95 -2.30 29.56
CA TYR A 421 -9.39 -2.53 29.45
C TYR A 421 -10.20 -1.85 30.56
N GLY A 422 -9.54 -1.27 31.58
CA GLY A 422 -10.20 -0.70 32.74
C GLY A 422 -10.58 -1.75 33.78
N GLU A 423 -11.61 -1.45 34.59
CA GLU A 423 -12.07 -2.36 35.63
C GLU A 423 -12.70 -3.63 35.02
N PRO A 424 -12.53 -4.80 35.65
CA PRO A 424 -13.14 -6.05 35.21
C PRO A 424 -14.67 -5.96 35.22
N ALA A 425 -15.30 -6.50 34.19
CA ALA A 425 -16.75 -6.55 34.05
C ALA A 425 -17.36 -7.62 34.97
N GLU A 426 -16.69 -8.76 35.12
CA GLU A 426 -17.14 -9.86 35.97
C GLU A 426 -15.99 -10.46 36.77
N LEU A 427 -16.35 -11.05 37.91
CA LEU A 427 -15.45 -11.69 38.87
C LEU A 427 -16.06 -13.04 39.23
N TRP A 428 -15.30 -14.11 39.05
CA TRP A 428 -15.74 -15.48 39.31
C TRP A 428 -14.86 -16.13 40.38
N GLU A 429 -15.41 -16.40 41.55
CA GLU A 429 -14.68 -17.07 42.63
C GLU A 429 -14.65 -18.59 42.40
N GLY A 430 -13.43 -19.11 42.22
CA GLY A 430 -13.18 -20.53 42.03
C GLY A 430 -12.24 -21.13 43.09
N PRO A 431 -12.11 -22.47 43.13
CA PRO A 431 -11.22 -23.16 44.07
C PRO A 431 -9.72 -22.86 43.84
N ALA A 432 -9.34 -22.36 42.67
CA ALA A 432 -7.97 -21.95 42.33
C ALA A 432 -7.70 -20.45 42.57
N GLY A 433 -8.73 -19.66 42.91
CA GLY A 433 -8.68 -18.21 43.06
C GLY A 433 -9.78 -17.51 42.27
N THR A 434 -9.73 -16.18 42.22
CA THR A 434 -10.69 -15.34 41.49
C THR A 434 -10.27 -15.20 40.03
N GLU A 435 -11.16 -15.56 39.11
CA GLU A 435 -11.04 -15.27 37.69
C GLU A 435 -11.63 -13.89 37.39
N TYR A 436 -10.93 -13.13 36.56
CA TYR A 436 -11.30 -11.77 36.17
C TYR A 436 -11.64 -11.75 34.69
N VAL A 437 -12.79 -11.16 34.36
CA VAL A 437 -13.26 -11.07 32.97
C VAL A 437 -13.45 -9.61 32.58
N TRP A 438 -12.82 -9.22 31.47
CA TRP A 438 -13.00 -7.92 30.83
C TRP A 438 -13.76 -8.10 29.52
N GLN A 439 -14.57 -7.09 29.19
CA GLN A 439 -15.25 -6.97 27.91
C GLN A 439 -14.74 -5.70 27.24
N ASP A 440 -14.05 -5.83 26.11
CA ASP A 440 -13.70 -4.70 25.25
C ASP A 440 -14.73 -4.59 24.12
N PRO A 441 -15.74 -3.70 24.23
CA PRO A 441 -16.73 -3.51 23.17
C PRO A 441 -16.12 -2.84 21.92
N VAL A 442 -14.92 -2.29 22.01
CA VAL A 442 -14.20 -1.61 20.92
C VAL A 442 -13.25 -2.57 20.18
N CYS A 443 -12.93 -3.73 20.73
CA CYS A 443 -12.16 -4.76 20.01
C CYS A 443 -12.94 -6.07 19.89
N THR A 444 -14.23 -6.07 20.26
CA THR A 444 -15.07 -7.27 20.42
C THR A 444 -14.29 -8.41 21.06
N THR A 445 -13.57 -8.11 22.14
CA THR A 445 -12.69 -9.08 22.79
C THR A 445 -13.15 -9.31 24.22
N LEU A 446 -13.51 -10.55 24.51
CA LEU A 446 -13.67 -11.04 25.88
C LEU A 446 -12.31 -11.52 26.36
N VAL A 447 -11.83 -10.98 27.47
CA VAL A 447 -10.55 -11.37 28.06
C VAL A 447 -10.80 -12.00 29.42
N SER A 448 -10.40 -13.25 29.62
CA SER A 448 -10.45 -13.93 30.90
C SER A 448 -9.04 -14.21 31.42
N LEU A 449 -8.78 -13.81 32.66
CA LEU A 449 -7.55 -14.12 33.40
C LEU A 449 -7.88 -15.05 34.57
N SER A 450 -7.40 -16.28 34.50
CA SER A 450 -7.61 -17.31 35.53
C SER A 450 -6.29 -17.66 36.24
N PRO A 451 -6.27 -17.76 37.58
CA PRO A 451 -5.08 -18.19 38.32
C PRO A 451 -4.83 -19.70 38.16
N LEU A 452 -3.56 -20.09 38.04
CA LEU A 452 -3.08 -21.47 38.12
C LEU A 452 -2.13 -21.63 39.32
N GLN A 453 -1.74 -22.86 39.65
CA GLN A 453 -0.99 -23.16 40.87
C GLN A 453 0.34 -22.37 41.00
N ASP A 454 1.08 -22.23 39.90
CA ASP A 454 2.36 -21.50 39.83
C ASP A 454 2.43 -20.52 38.65
N SER A 455 1.28 -20.23 38.02
CA SER A 455 1.17 -19.44 36.77
C SER A 455 -0.24 -18.84 36.65
N TYR A 456 -0.60 -18.35 35.46
CA TYR A 456 -1.94 -17.94 35.10
C TYR A 456 -2.26 -18.39 33.67
N ARG A 457 -3.54 -18.44 33.35
CA ARG A 457 -4.02 -18.57 31.98
C ARG A 457 -4.74 -17.31 31.57
N LEU A 458 -4.44 -16.84 30.38
CA LEU A 458 -5.14 -15.73 29.75
C LEU A 458 -5.82 -16.24 28.46
N GLU A 459 -7.13 -16.11 28.39
CA GLU A 459 -7.93 -16.48 27.23
C GLU A 459 -8.57 -15.23 26.62
N LEU A 460 -8.45 -15.09 25.30
CA LEU A 460 -9.10 -14.04 24.53
C LEU A 460 -10.03 -14.68 23.51
N ARG A 461 -11.30 -14.26 23.51
CA ARG A 461 -12.35 -14.77 22.62
C ARG A 461 -13.07 -13.62 21.93
N ASN A 462 -13.72 -13.94 20.82
CA ASN A 462 -14.65 -13.00 20.22
C ASN A 462 -15.80 -12.72 21.20
N TYR A 463 -16.07 -11.45 21.41
CA TYR A 463 -17.22 -10.93 22.13
C TYR A 463 -18.12 -10.27 21.11
N GLU A 464 -19.05 -11.03 20.55
CA GLU A 464 -20.04 -10.49 19.62
C GLU A 464 -20.85 -9.41 20.34
N THR A 465 -20.56 -8.15 20.01
CA THR A 465 -21.49 -7.06 20.23
C THR A 465 -22.28 -6.86 18.96
N GLU A 466 -23.59 -6.66 19.09
CA GLU A 466 -24.34 -6.02 18.01
C GLU A 466 -23.65 -4.67 17.69
N ARG A 467 -23.62 -4.28 16.41
CA ARG A 467 -23.08 -2.98 15.96
C ARG A 467 -23.46 -1.90 16.96
N THR A 468 -22.45 -1.31 17.61
CA THR A 468 -22.72 -0.36 18.68
C THR A 468 -22.72 1.05 18.09
N LEU A 469 -23.89 1.70 18.12
CA LEU A 469 -24.00 3.11 17.77
C LEU A 469 -23.21 3.96 18.78
N LEU A 470 -22.13 4.60 18.32
CA LEU A 470 -21.28 5.48 19.12
C LEU A 470 -21.85 6.89 19.18
N ASP A 471 -22.28 7.40 18.03
CA ASP A 471 -22.80 8.75 17.91
C ASP A 471 -23.75 8.88 16.72
N SER A 472 -24.60 9.89 16.76
CA SER A 472 -25.49 10.20 15.63
C SER A 472 -25.60 11.70 15.44
N TYR A 473 -25.50 12.13 14.20
CA TYR A 473 -25.54 13.53 13.81
C TYR A 473 -26.64 13.78 12.80
N GLU A 474 -27.66 14.54 13.21
CA GLU A 474 -28.63 15.12 12.29
C GLU A 474 -27.91 16.10 11.36
N ILE A 475 -27.93 15.90 10.05
CA ILE A 475 -27.23 16.77 9.10
C ILE A 475 -28.13 17.95 8.73
N ILE A 476 -27.70 19.16 9.07
CA ILE A 476 -28.44 20.39 8.76
C ILE A 476 -27.90 20.96 7.43
N PRO A 477 -28.73 21.07 6.38
CA PRO A 477 -28.31 21.64 5.11
C PRO A 477 -27.83 23.09 5.29
N ALA A 478 -26.73 23.44 4.62
CA ALA A 478 -26.21 24.81 4.66
C ALA A 478 -27.20 25.77 3.98
N SER A 479 -28.02 26.48 4.77
CA SER A 479 -28.83 27.60 4.28
C SER A 479 -28.13 28.92 4.62
N GLY A 480 -27.76 29.67 3.58
CA GLY A 480 -27.45 31.12 3.59
C GLY A 480 -26.48 31.69 4.67
N GLN A 481 -25.40 32.32 4.19
CA GLN A 481 -24.46 33.22 4.89
C GLN A 481 -23.44 32.63 5.88
N ASN A 482 -23.53 31.35 6.28
CA ASN A 482 -22.46 30.74 7.09
C ASN A 482 -22.24 29.24 6.75
N PRO A 483 -21.37 28.91 5.77
CA PRO A 483 -21.08 27.53 5.37
C PRO A 483 -20.52 26.68 6.53
N GLN A 484 -19.95 27.33 7.54
CA GLN A 484 -19.42 26.68 8.75
C GLN A 484 -20.51 26.29 9.78
N MET A 485 -21.78 26.64 9.55
CA MET A 485 -22.93 26.24 10.37
C MET A 485 -23.78 25.14 9.72
N GLY A 486 -23.27 24.43 8.70
CA GLY A 486 -23.73 23.06 8.35
C GLY A 486 -23.27 22.04 9.40
N LEU A 487 -23.31 22.43 10.68
CA LEU A 487 -22.98 21.59 11.81
C LEU A 487 -24.21 20.75 12.05
N GLY A 488 -24.08 19.45 11.79
CA GLY A 488 -25.10 18.54 12.24
C GLY A 488 -25.27 18.60 13.75
N ARG A 489 -26.51 18.48 14.23
CA ARG A 489 -26.79 18.43 15.67
C ARG A 489 -26.52 17.01 16.16
N ARG A 490 -25.60 16.88 17.12
CA ARG A 490 -25.39 15.61 17.84
C ARG A 490 -26.68 15.22 18.55
N GLU A 491 -27.26 14.07 18.20
CA GLU A 491 -28.42 13.53 18.90
C GLU A 491 -28.01 13.01 20.29
N GLY A 492 -28.88 13.16 21.29
CA GLY A 492 -28.62 12.61 22.63
C GLY A 492 -27.41 13.19 23.40
N ALA A 493 -26.95 14.40 23.05
CA ALA A 493 -25.75 15.04 23.59
C ALA A 493 -25.63 15.09 25.13
N GLU A 494 -26.73 14.89 25.86
CA GLU A 494 -26.79 14.91 27.33
C GLU A 494 -26.43 13.56 28.00
N GLN A 495 -26.21 12.46 27.26
CA GLN A 495 -26.21 11.11 27.84
C GLN A 495 -24.85 10.38 27.91
N LYS A 496 -23.83 10.70 27.09
CA LYS A 496 -22.45 10.13 27.18
C LYS A 496 -21.36 11.07 26.63
N ALA A 497 -20.15 10.96 27.19
CA ALA A 497 -18.95 11.60 26.64
C ALA A 497 -18.71 11.11 25.20
N GLN A 498 -18.38 12.04 24.30
CA GLN A 498 -18.14 11.73 22.89
C GLN A 498 -16.72 11.21 22.68
N ASP A 499 -16.55 10.19 21.84
CA ASP A 499 -15.23 9.78 21.36
C ASP A 499 -14.62 10.93 20.52
N PRO A 500 -13.45 11.48 20.90
CA PRO A 500 -12.84 12.62 20.21
C PRO A 500 -12.52 12.34 18.74
N ARG A 501 -12.32 11.08 18.33
CA ARG A 501 -12.07 10.67 16.94
C ARG A 501 -13.26 10.98 16.04
N VAL A 502 -14.48 10.94 16.58
CA VAL A 502 -15.70 11.31 15.85
C VAL A 502 -15.62 12.73 15.31
N ASN A 503 -14.99 13.66 16.05
CA ASN A 503 -14.82 15.03 15.56
C ASN A 503 -13.83 15.12 14.39
N VAL A 504 -12.78 14.28 14.38
CA VAL A 504 -11.82 14.19 13.27
C VAL A 504 -12.50 13.67 12.02
N LEU A 505 -13.24 12.55 12.16
CA LEU A 505 -14.02 11.95 11.09
C LEU A 505 -15.07 12.92 10.53
N MET A 506 -15.89 13.52 11.40
CA MET A 506 -16.94 14.44 10.97
C MET A 506 -16.38 15.73 10.35
N ALA A 507 -15.22 16.21 10.79
CA ALA A 507 -14.55 17.33 10.13
C ALA A 507 -14.14 17.00 8.68
N LYS A 508 -13.84 15.73 8.38
CA LYS A 508 -13.59 15.25 7.02
C LYS A 508 -14.88 15.06 6.24
N VAL A 509 -15.86 14.33 6.76
CA VAL A 509 -17.16 14.10 6.11
C VAL A 509 -17.82 15.42 5.67
N ARG A 510 -17.74 16.46 6.49
CA ARG A 510 -18.25 17.82 6.17
C ARG A 510 -17.66 18.43 4.90
N GLN A 511 -16.44 18.06 4.52
CA GLN A 511 -15.81 18.56 3.30
C GLN A 511 -16.48 18.02 2.04
N PHE A 512 -17.23 16.93 2.15
CA PHE A 512 -17.92 16.24 1.05
C PHE A 512 -19.42 16.54 0.97
N LEU A 513 -20.01 17.17 1.99
CA LEU A 513 -21.44 17.41 2.00
C LEU A 513 -21.86 18.38 0.87
N PRO A 514 -22.92 18.07 0.11
CA PRO A 514 -23.37 18.90 -1.00
C PRO A 514 -23.93 20.25 -0.52
N LEU A 515 -23.66 21.32 -1.28
CA LEU A 515 -24.27 22.62 -1.07
C LEU A 515 -25.68 22.65 -1.69
N GLY A 516 -26.67 22.19 -0.92
CA GLY A 516 -28.08 22.56 -1.11
C GLY A 516 -29.01 21.55 -1.80
N GLY A 517 -30.20 21.38 -1.20
CA GLY A 517 -31.52 21.18 -1.81
C GLY A 517 -31.85 19.94 -2.66
N GLN A 518 -30.89 19.18 -3.18
CA GLN A 518 -31.17 18.11 -4.16
C GLN A 518 -31.29 16.72 -3.54
N ALA A 519 -30.59 16.50 -2.43
CA ALA A 519 -30.64 15.29 -1.64
C ALA A 519 -30.53 15.63 -0.16
N GLU A 520 -31.35 14.99 0.66
CA GLU A 520 -31.35 15.20 2.10
C GLU A 520 -30.65 14.01 2.77
N LEU A 521 -29.33 14.13 2.93
CA LEU A 521 -28.67 13.38 3.99
C LEU A 521 -29.20 13.95 5.29
N ILE A 522 -29.99 13.16 6.03
CA ILE A 522 -30.66 13.62 7.25
C ILE A 522 -29.84 13.26 8.49
N ARG A 523 -29.05 12.19 8.43
CA ARG A 523 -28.31 11.68 9.58
C ARG A 523 -27.05 10.95 9.18
N ALA A 524 -26.02 11.05 10.01
CA ALA A 524 -24.84 10.20 9.96
C ALA A 524 -24.71 9.47 11.30
N ASP A 525 -24.81 8.14 11.25
CA ASP A 525 -24.66 7.22 12.36
C ASP A 525 -23.23 6.70 12.38
N ILE A 526 -22.51 7.02 13.45
CA ILE A 526 -21.17 6.54 13.68
C ILE A 526 -21.28 5.32 14.58
N TYR A 527 -20.83 4.18 14.09
CA TYR A 527 -20.84 2.94 14.84
C TYR A 527 -19.42 2.40 15.00
N THR A 528 -19.32 1.31 15.75
CA THR A 528 -18.17 0.45 15.76
C THR A 528 -18.61 -1.00 15.85
N ASP A 529 -17.97 -1.85 15.06
CA ASP A 529 -17.95 -3.30 15.22
C ASP A 529 -16.71 -3.78 15.99
N GLY A 530 -15.85 -2.86 16.39
CA GLY A 530 -14.60 -3.10 17.10
C GLY A 530 -13.43 -3.67 16.28
N ILE A 531 -13.60 -3.88 14.97
CA ILE A 531 -12.59 -4.48 14.10
C ILE A 531 -12.21 -3.48 13.00
N GLY A 532 -11.09 -2.78 13.21
CA GLY A 532 -10.53 -1.92 12.17
C GLY A 532 -9.77 -2.71 11.11
N GLY A 533 -9.94 -2.34 9.84
CA GLY A 533 -9.24 -2.96 8.70
C GLY A 533 -10.09 -3.95 7.91
N THR A 534 -11.40 -3.95 8.14
CA THR A 534 -12.35 -4.53 7.19
C THR A 534 -12.49 -3.58 6.00
N SER A 535 -12.81 -4.10 4.80
CA SER A 535 -13.05 -3.23 3.63
C SER A 535 -14.20 -2.27 3.95
N THR A 536 -13.95 -0.98 3.78
CA THR A 536 -14.65 0.14 4.43
C THR A 536 -16.16 -0.02 4.57
N SER A 537 -16.62 0.16 5.79
CA SER A 537 -17.98 0.10 6.35
C SER A 537 -18.87 1.33 6.06
N LEU A 538 -18.51 2.15 5.08
CA LEU A 538 -19.33 3.30 4.69
C LEU A 538 -20.55 2.79 3.92
N GLU A 539 -21.75 2.94 4.50
CA GLU A 539 -22.98 2.41 3.91
C GLU A 539 -24.14 3.42 3.94
N VAL A 540 -25.06 3.29 2.98
CA VAL A 540 -26.34 4.03 2.98
C VAL A 540 -27.39 3.13 3.62
N LEU A 541 -27.94 3.58 4.75
CA LEU A 541 -29.08 2.99 5.43
C LEU A 541 -30.36 3.72 4.98
N SER A 542 -31.40 2.95 4.63
CA SER A 542 -32.73 3.48 4.38
C SER A 542 -33.51 3.65 5.68
N GLU A 543 -34.27 4.74 5.85
CA GLU A 543 -35.30 4.80 6.89
C GLU A 543 -36.40 3.77 6.57
N ASP A 544 -36.39 2.62 7.24
CA ASP A 544 -37.54 1.71 7.25
C ASP A 544 -38.62 2.27 8.19
N ASP A 545 -39.48 3.14 7.64
CA ASP A 545 -40.80 3.48 8.20
C ASP A 545 -41.71 4.00 7.08
N ARG A 546 -42.18 3.09 6.21
CA ARG A 546 -43.26 3.41 5.26
C ARG A 546 -44.63 3.18 5.91
N GLU A 547 -45.22 4.23 6.45
CA GLU A 547 -46.58 4.56 6.02
C GLU A 547 -46.46 5.13 4.59
N PRO A 548 -47.18 4.58 3.60
CA PRO A 548 -47.17 5.17 2.27
C PRO A 548 -47.98 6.46 2.34
N GLU A 549 -47.37 7.62 2.07
CA GLU A 549 -47.93 8.69 1.23
C GLU A 549 -47.19 10.04 1.38
N ALA A 550 -46.43 10.42 0.34
CA ALA A 550 -46.49 11.74 -0.29
C ALA A 550 -45.69 11.69 -1.61
N GLN A 551 -46.37 11.65 -2.75
CA GLN A 551 -45.70 11.86 -4.05
C GLN A 551 -45.01 13.23 -4.04
N GLY A 552 -43.68 13.25 -4.13
CA GLY A 552 -42.87 14.47 -4.32
C GLY A 552 -41.95 14.90 -3.16
N GLN A 553 -41.76 14.10 -2.11
CA GLN A 553 -40.70 14.37 -1.12
C GLN A 553 -39.35 13.75 -1.55
N PRO A 554 -38.22 14.42 -1.31
CA PRO A 554 -36.91 13.85 -1.60
C PRO A 554 -36.66 12.62 -0.71
N PRO A 555 -35.97 11.59 -1.21
CA PRO A 555 -35.56 10.46 -0.40
C PRO A 555 -34.60 10.92 0.71
N ARG A 556 -34.79 10.33 1.89
CA ARG A 556 -34.03 10.64 3.11
C ARG A 556 -33.03 9.53 3.37
N PHE A 557 -31.78 9.90 3.63
CA PHE A 557 -30.68 8.94 3.80
C PHE A 557 -30.04 9.05 5.17
N VAL A 558 -29.62 7.89 5.70
CA VAL A 558 -28.76 7.78 6.86
C VAL A 558 -27.44 7.14 6.42
N TRP A 559 -26.30 7.75 6.75
CA TRP A 559 -25.00 7.12 6.50
C TRP A 559 -24.53 6.38 7.73
N GLY A 560 -24.17 5.10 7.57
CA GLY A 560 -23.44 4.32 8.56
C GLY A 560 -21.94 4.46 8.33
N ILE A 561 -21.18 4.78 9.37
CA ILE A 561 -19.72 4.92 9.30
C ILE A 561 -19.08 4.17 10.47
N ASP A 562 -18.22 3.18 10.21
CA ASP A 562 -17.41 2.59 11.27
C ASP A 562 -16.20 3.48 11.59
N LEU A 563 -16.08 3.81 12.86
CA LEU A 563 -14.98 4.62 13.37
C LEU A 563 -13.63 3.89 13.35
N GLU A 564 -13.63 2.57 13.54
CA GLU A 564 -12.40 1.76 13.66
C GLU A 564 -11.73 1.51 12.31
N ASP A 565 -12.47 1.52 11.20
CA ASP A 565 -11.90 1.46 9.85
C ASP A 565 -11.29 2.80 9.41
N ALA A 566 -11.87 3.91 9.86
CA ALA A 566 -11.41 5.24 9.49
C ALA A 566 -10.16 5.67 10.28
N LEU A 567 -10.17 5.47 11.61
CA LEU A 567 -9.21 6.09 12.53
C LEU A 567 -8.62 5.07 13.51
N HIS A 568 -7.31 5.15 13.73
CA HIS A 568 -6.67 4.53 14.88
C HIS A 568 -7.19 5.15 16.19
N ARG A 569 -7.02 4.44 17.32
CA ARG A 569 -7.43 4.93 18.66
C ARG A 569 -6.81 6.28 19.04
N ASP A 570 -5.66 6.65 18.47
CA ASP A 570 -5.00 7.95 18.69
C ASP A 570 -5.54 9.09 17.80
N GLY A 571 -6.53 8.81 16.95
CA GLY A 571 -7.15 9.76 16.04
C GLY A 571 -6.40 10.01 14.74
N ARG A 572 -5.31 9.27 14.46
CA ARG A 572 -4.69 9.27 13.12
C ARG A 572 -5.52 8.43 12.14
N TRP A 573 -5.56 8.87 10.89
CA TRP A 573 -6.16 8.10 9.79
C TRP A 573 -5.42 6.78 9.58
N ARG A 574 -6.19 5.71 9.39
CA ARG A 574 -5.66 4.44 8.88
C ARG A 574 -5.34 4.57 7.40
N HIS A 575 -6.34 4.94 6.59
CA HIS A 575 -6.24 5.16 5.14
C HIS A 575 -7.08 6.38 4.73
N GLU A 576 -6.55 7.60 4.94
CA GLU A 576 -7.28 8.85 4.69
C GLU A 576 -7.82 8.93 3.25
N THR A 577 -6.96 8.63 2.25
CA THR A 577 -7.34 8.64 0.83
C THR A 577 -8.48 7.67 0.53
N GLU A 578 -8.43 6.45 1.07
CA GLU A 578 -9.46 5.45 0.83
C GLU A 578 -10.78 5.86 1.51
N THR A 579 -10.73 6.37 2.74
CA THR A 579 -11.94 6.91 3.38
C THR A 579 -12.56 8.05 2.57
N GLU A 580 -11.74 8.93 1.97
CA GLU A 580 -12.21 9.99 1.08
C GLU A 580 -12.89 9.44 -0.19
N ARG A 581 -12.32 8.40 -0.82
CA ARG A 581 -12.94 7.71 -1.97
C ARG A 581 -14.28 7.07 -1.60
N GLN A 582 -14.35 6.43 -0.44
CA GLN A 582 -15.56 5.76 0.05
C GLN A 582 -16.68 6.76 0.37
N ILE A 583 -16.34 7.93 0.94
CA ILE A 583 -17.32 9.02 1.11
C ILE A 583 -17.86 9.49 -0.25
N LEU A 584 -17.00 9.59 -1.27
CA LEU A 584 -17.44 9.96 -2.62
C LEU A 584 -18.33 8.90 -3.27
N LEU A 585 -18.09 7.60 -3.02
CA LEU A 585 -18.99 6.53 -3.43
C LEU A 585 -20.37 6.67 -2.76
N LEU A 586 -20.42 7.00 -1.47
CA LEU A 586 -21.70 7.30 -0.78
C LEU A 586 -22.41 8.52 -1.36
N CYS A 587 -21.67 9.59 -1.68
CA CYS A 587 -22.22 10.74 -2.40
C CYS A 587 -22.80 10.32 -3.76
N GLY A 588 -22.07 9.50 -4.51
CA GLY A 588 -22.51 8.94 -5.79
C GLY A 588 -23.82 8.18 -5.64
N ARG A 589 -23.94 7.31 -4.62
CA ARG A 589 -25.18 6.56 -4.34
C ARG A 589 -26.34 7.47 -3.98
N LEU A 590 -26.08 8.48 -3.16
CA LEU A 590 -27.07 9.49 -2.79
C LEU A 590 -27.58 10.25 -4.01
N PHE A 591 -26.70 10.66 -4.94
CA PHE A 591 -27.08 11.29 -6.20
C PHE A 591 -27.81 10.33 -7.15
N GLN A 592 -27.39 9.06 -7.23
CA GLN A 592 -28.06 8.05 -8.05
C GLN A 592 -29.55 7.94 -7.67
N GLN A 593 -29.84 8.00 -6.38
CA GLN A 593 -31.18 7.83 -5.82
C GLN A 593 -31.96 9.14 -5.73
N THR A 594 -31.39 10.28 -6.12
CA THR A 594 -32.08 11.58 -6.14
C THR A 594 -32.33 12.14 -7.53
N GLY A 595 -33.49 12.78 -7.69
CA GLY A 595 -33.88 13.39 -8.96
C GLY A 595 -34.04 12.34 -10.07
N THR A 596 -33.52 12.66 -11.26
CA THR A 596 -33.54 11.76 -12.43
C THR A 596 -32.15 11.22 -12.79
N TYR A 597 -31.11 11.51 -12.00
CA TYR A 597 -29.72 11.22 -12.39
C TYR A 597 -29.48 9.73 -12.66
N GLY A 598 -29.92 8.85 -11.75
CA GLY A 598 -29.81 7.41 -11.91
C GLY A 598 -30.58 6.90 -13.14
N ASP A 599 -31.84 7.29 -13.28
CA ASP A 599 -32.69 6.90 -14.42
C ASP A 599 -32.11 7.38 -15.77
N ASP A 600 -31.63 8.63 -15.82
CA ASP A 600 -31.00 9.23 -17.00
C ASP A 600 -29.70 8.51 -17.35
N PHE A 601 -28.90 8.12 -16.35
CA PHE A 601 -27.66 7.37 -16.53
C PHE A 601 -27.95 5.99 -17.10
N GLU A 602 -28.85 5.23 -16.48
CA GLU A 602 -29.25 3.90 -16.96
C GLU A 602 -29.79 3.96 -18.39
N LYS A 603 -30.68 4.92 -18.67
CA LYS A 603 -31.23 5.11 -20.02
C LYS A 603 -30.17 5.48 -21.05
N THR A 604 -29.17 6.27 -20.67
CA THR A 604 -28.09 6.70 -21.59
C THR A 604 -27.19 5.54 -21.97
N PHE A 605 -26.91 4.63 -21.04
CA PHE A 605 -25.95 3.55 -21.23
C PHE A 605 -26.57 2.16 -21.46
N SER A 606 -27.89 2.00 -21.34
CA SER A 606 -28.59 0.75 -21.63
C SER A 606 -28.48 0.31 -23.10
N GLU A 607 -28.21 1.25 -24.00
CA GLU A 607 -28.08 1.02 -25.45
C GLU A 607 -26.65 1.27 -25.97
N TRP A 608 -25.64 1.27 -25.09
CA TRP A 608 -24.27 1.60 -25.47
C TRP A 608 -23.69 0.57 -26.46
N ASP A 609 -23.15 1.07 -27.59
CA ASP A 609 -22.52 0.24 -28.61
C ASP A 609 -21.08 -0.12 -28.22
N THR A 610 -20.87 -1.37 -27.81
CA THR A 610 -19.57 -1.91 -27.40
C THR A 610 -18.57 -2.10 -28.57
N SER A 611 -18.98 -1.86 -29.81
CA SER A 611 -18.10 -1.99 -30.98
C SER A 611 -17.00 -0.92 -31.09
N GLN A 612 -17.03 0.13 -30.24
CA GLN A 612 -16.04 1.22 -30.21
C GLN A 612 -14.99 1.11 -29.10
N GLU A 613 -14.98 0.02 -28.30
CA GLU A 613 -13.98 -0.13 -27.24
C GLU A 613 -12.58 -0.38 -27.81
N GLN A 614 -11.64 0.51 -27.49
CA GLN A 614 -10.22 0.26 -27.77
C GLN A 614 -9.69 -0.78 -26.79
N VAL A 615 -9.19 -1.88 -27.34
CA VAL A 615 -8.50 -2.94 -26.60
C VAL A 615 -7.07 -2.48 -26.34
N PHE A 616 -6.61 -2.52 -25.08
CA PHE A 616 -5.20 -2.30 -24.74
C PHE A 616 -4.30 -3.21 -25.59
N LEU A 617 -3.21 -2.65 -26.11
CA LEU A 617 -2.32 -3.31 -27.05
C LEU A 617 -1.60 -4.51 -26.37
N GLY A 618 -2.10 -5.72 -26.59
CA GLY A 618 -1.59 -6.95 -25.96
C GLY A 618 -2.66 -7.82 -25.27
N VAL A 619 -3.83 -7.23 -24.98
CA VAL A 619 -4.92 -7.92 -24.27
C VAL A 619 -5.79 -8.67 -25.28
N LYS A 620 -5.95 -10.00 -25.10
CA LYS A 620 -6.93 -10.76 -25.89
C LYS A 620 -8.35 -10.40 -25.45
N PRO A 621 -9.33 -10.41 -26.37
CA PRO A 621 -10.74 -10.25 -25.99
C PRO A 621 -11.14 -11.29 -24.93
N GLY A 622 -11.56 -10.83 -23.74
CA GLY A 622 -11.99 -11.66 -22.63
C GLY A 622 -10.98 -11.89 -21.49
N ASP A 623 -9.69 -11.53 -21.66
CA ASP A 623 -8.67 -11.81 -20.64
C ASP A 623 -8.53 -10.70 -19.58
N LEU A 624 -8.89 -9.45 -19.89
CA LEU A 624 -8.83 -8.28 -18.99
C LEU A 624 -9.88 -7.22 -19.36
N GLY A 625 -11.15 -7.59 -19.45
CA GLY A 625 -12.22 -6.59 -19.53
C GLY A 625 -12.43 -5.96 -18.16
N GLU A 626 -11.91 -4.75 -17.93
CA GLU A 626 -12.28 -3.99 -16.74
C GLU A 626 -13.80 -3.84 -16.71
N PRO A 627 -14.46 -4.17 -15.58
CA PRO A 627 -15.90 -4.01 -15.50
C PRO A 627 -16.27 -2.56 -15.81
N GLU A 628 -17.44 -2.37 -16.41
CA GLU A 628 -17.97 -1.03 -16.62
C GLU A 628 -18.19 -0.37 -15.26
N PRO A 629 -17.78 0.91 -15.08
CA PRO A 629 -17.85 1.54 -13.77
C PRO A 629 -19.31 1.75 -13.39
N SER A 630 -19.66 1.48 -12.12
CA SER A 630 -21.00 1.78 -11.61
C SER A 630 -21.32 3.28 -11.70
N PHE A 631 -22.57 3.67 -11.41
CA PHE A 631 -22.91 5.10 -11.29
C PHE A 631 -22.02 5.77 -10.24
N GLU A 632 -21.86 5.13 -9.08
CA GLU A 632 -21.07 5.64 -7.96
C GLU A 632 -19.59 5.75 -8.31
N GLU A 633 -19.01 4.73 -8.95
CA GLU A 633 -17.61 4.77 -9.40
C GLU A 633 -17.40 5.83 -10.48
N SER A 634 -18.35 5.97 -11.41
CA SER A 634 -18.30 6.99 -12.45
C SER A 634 -18.36 8.40 -11.84
N PHE A 635 -19.18 8.59 -10.80
CA PHE A 635 -19.29 9.84 -10.06
C PHE A 635 -18.02 10.15 -9.26
N LEU A 636 -17.45 9.15 -8.56
CA LEU A 636 -16.17 9.22 -7.87
C LEU A 636 -15.08 9.78 -8.81
N TRP A 637 -14.92 9.17 -9.98
CA TRP A 637 -13.90 9.58 -10.94
C TRP A 637 -14.23 10.88 -11.66
N PHE A 638 -15.51 11.22 -11.82
CA PHE A 638 -15.92 12.55 -12.25
C PHE A 638 -15.38 13.63 -11.30
N VAL A 639 -15.42 13.39 -9.98
CA VAL A 639 -14.89 14.32 -8.99
C VAL A 639 -13.36 14.32 -8.96
N LEU A 640 -12.73 13.14 -8.94
CA LEU A 640 -11.29 13.01 -8.67
C LEU A 640 -10.42 13.28 -9.91
N THR A 641 -10.83 12.91 -11.12
CA THR A 641 -9.98 13.06 -12.32
C THR A 641 -9.95 14.49 -12.85
N ASP A 642 -8.77 14.96 -13.26
CA ASP A 642 -8.57 16.29 -13.88
C ASP A 642 -9.05 16.33 -15.34
N HIS A 643 -8.98 15.19 -16.04
CA HIS A 643 -9.29 15.06 -17.46
C HIS A 643 -10.23 13.88 -17.73
N PRO A 644 -11.54 14.02 -17.45
CA PRO A 644 -12.55 12.98 -17.72
C PRO A 644 -12.65 12.57 -19.20
N GLY A 645 -12.08 13.37 -20.11
CA GLY A 645 -11.99 13.11 -21.54
C GLY A 645 -11.00 12.01 -21.94
N GLU A 646 -10.09 11.63 -21.05
CA GLU A 646 -8.96 10.72 -21.35
C GLU A 646 -9.24 9.25 -21.05
N ALA A 647 -10.30 8.97 -20.28
CA ALA A 647 -10.83 7.62 -20.27
C ALA A 647 -11.46 7.33 -21.65
N ASP A 648 -10.96 6.29 -22.30
CA ASP A 648 -11.51 5.80 -23.57
C ASP A 648 -12.74 4.92 -23.33
N GLY A 649 -13.59 4.81 -24.36
CA GLY A 649 -14.75 3.93 -24.38
C GLY A 649 -15.83 4.28 -23.34
N ILE A 650 -16.48 3.24 -22.81
CA ILE A 650 -17.61 3.36 -21.88
C ILE A 650 -17.25 4.08 -20.57
N TRP A 651 -16.04 3.86 -20.05
CA TRP A 651 -15.55 4.52 -18.84
C TRP A 651 -15.56 6.04 -18.97
N GLY A 652 -14.97 6.58 -20.04
CA GLY A 652 -14.97 8.03 -20.23
C GLY A 652 -16.34 8.59 -20.52
N ALA A 653 -17.19 7.85 -21.23
CA ALA A 653 -18.55 8.28 -21.49
C ALA A 653 -19.37 8.39 -20.19
N ARG A 654 -19.29 7.39 -19.32
CA ARG A 654 -19.96 7.37 -18.00
C ARG A 654 -19.44 8.45 -17.06
N ILE A 655 -18.15 8.76 -17.08
CA ILE A 655 -17.58 9.87 -16.30
C ILE A 655 -18.04 11.23 -16.86
N ARG A 656 -18.06 11.39 -18.19
CA ARG A 656 -18.48 12.65 -18.84
C ARG A 656 -19.97 12.95 -18.69
N PHE A 657 -20.78 11.93 -18.43
CA PHE A 657 -22.23 12.06 -18.20
C PHE A 657 -22.57 13.17 -17.21
N PHE A 658 -21.81 13.31 -16.11
CA PHE A 658 -22.12 14.27 -15.05
C PHE A 658 -21.90 15.74 -15.44
N TYR A 659 -21.10 16.03 -16.48
CA TYR A 659 -20.85 17.41 -16.93
C TYR A 659 -22.07 18.09 -17.57
N GLN A 660 -23.12 17.33 -17.89
CA GLN A 660 -24.36 17.90 -18.39
C GLN A 660 -25.19 18.59 -17.27
N TYR A 661 -24.83 18.35 -16.01
CA TYR A 661 -25.47 18.95 -14.83
C TYR A 661 -24.55 20.02 -14.22
N GLU A 662 -24.96 21.28 -14.30
CA GLU A 662 -24.18 22.45 -13.85
C GLU A 662 -23.92 22.37 -12.33
N GLU A 663 -24.91 21.90 -11.58
CA GLU A 663 -24.85 21.69 -10.14
C GLU A 663 -23.78 20.67 -9.72
N LEU A 664 -23.65 19.55 -10.44
CA LEU A 664 -22.66 18.51 -10.14
C LEU A 664 -21.26 18.99 -10.50
N THR A 665 -21.14 19.84 -11.53
CA THR A 665 -19.88 20.51 -11.88
C THR A 665 -19.47 21.52 -10.81
N ALA A 666 -20.42 22.27 -10.24
CA ALA A 666 -20.17 23.16 -9.11
C ALA A 666 -19.76 22.37 -7.85
N TYR A 667 -20.45 21.27 -7.56
CA TYR A 667 -20.11 20.34 -6.47
C TYR A 667 -18.69 19.79 -6.64
N ARG A 668 -18.36 19.25 -7.81
CA ARG A 668 -17.01 18.78 -8.15
C ARG A 668 -15.95 19.84 -7.84
N THR A 669 -16.18 21.07 -8.29
CA THR A 669 -15.24 22.18 -8.10
C THR A 669 -15.03 22.48 -6.60
N GLN A 670 -16.12 22.51 -5.83
CA GLN A 670 -16.07 22.68 -4.38
C GLN A 670 -15.27 21.56 -3.70
N ILE A 671 -15.54 20.29 -4.02
CA ILE A 671 -14.87 19.15 -3.38
C ILE A 671 -13.38 19.17 -3.69
N ARG A 672 -12.99 19.39 -4.94
CA ARG A 672 -11.58 19.46 -5.33
C ARG A 672 -10.84 20.59 -4.61
N ASN A 673 -11.48 21.74 -4.43
CA ASN A 673 -10.94 22.84 -3.63
C ASN A 673 -10.78 22.45 -2.15
N ASN A 674 -11.78 21.78 -1.56
CA ASN A 674 -11.72 21.31 -0.18
C ASN A 674 -10.58 20.30 0.03
N LEU A 675 -10.37 19.41 -0.94
CA LEU A 675 -9.32 18.39 -0.95
C LEU A 675 -7.95 18.93 -1.39
N ARG A 676 -7.87 20.22 -1.75
CA ARG A 676 -6.65 20.89 -2.24
C ARG A 676 -6.00 20.16 -3.42
N MET A 677 -6.81 19.62 -4.31
CA MET A 677 -6.31 18.97 -5.52
C MET A 677 -5.69 20.04 -6.42
N ARG A 678 -4.47 19.81 -6.90
CA ARG A 678 -3.82 20.69 -7.87
C ARG A 678 -4.51 20.49 -9.22
N GLU A 679 -4.75 21.56 -9.96
CA GLU A 679 -5.05 21.45 -11.39
C GLU A 679 -3.69 21.31 -12.08
N PHE A 680 -3.46 20.17 -12.73
CA PHE A 680 -2.21 19.90 -13.45
C PHE A 680 -2.18 20.50 -14.86
#